data_AF-A0A9P7BM22-F1
#
_entry.id   AF-A0A9P7BM22-F1
#
_cell.length_a   1.000
_cell.length_b   1.000
_cell.length_c   1.000
_cell.angle_alpha   90.00
_cell.angle_beta   90.00
_cell.angle_gamma   90.00
#
_symmetry.space_group_name_H-M   'P 1'
#
loop_
_entity.id
_entity.type
_entity.pdbx_description
1 polymer ?
#
loop_
_entity_poly.entity_id
_entity_poly.type
_entity_poly.pdbx_seq_one_letter_code
_entity_poly.pdbx_strand_id
1 'polypeptide(L)'
;MARSELYHLQSSSLNLFGLAQLNMTSKSKVAAKFWGPNAKDEEKVLIVNGELMHGVMDKSQFGASAFGLVHSIYEIYGPESAGMLLSILSRLFIKFIQSHGFTCRMDDLILTKDGDKWRRDLLDNGIGLGSEAHLEFLGLAETAQTATPEVLAKEFKLRMNEVIRDDNKLAGLDNAMKAKVNKLTSSITQKCLPDGLVRPFPKNDMQMMTVSGAKGSNVNATQISCLLGQQELEGRRVPLMVSGRSLPSFRPFDTSARAGGFVTGRFLTGIRPQEYYFHCMAGREGLIDTAVKTSRSGYLQRCLMKHLEGLRVHYDHTVRDSDGSVLQFHYGEDSLDVIKAKHINQFSFSAHNFEALSQKYHPKSALASLEIKQGEEYAKKALKKPGKYDPALSVYNPGTHLGVVSERFALAMKEYVEKNPDAMPFEKGSESSKNTARYAGLTKNKFKALMNLKYLHSLVEPGEAVGILAAQSVGEPSTQMTLNTFHFAGYGAANVTLGIPRLREIIMTAARKIKTPTMLLPLCPETTPKKASQFCKSASRLTLAQLVNNVMVKERISAKSSENNYRRSKTYSIRVNLFDEKEYNEEYRVSAKRVKEVLATAFLKDLEELIRKDIKDTKKVEDISKGHKLDGPQDTNEDENLGDAAGKDGYVSDDADDIDAKTARKSAENKPQASYDEPDEDDIIPEENEKSLEDEEAEFEQAILAGADDDDEAPKRVSSKGGKIEKQAVEKSKYCTKFNFDDVNGAFCEIDMEFPADTKKILMVSLIEKSCARVVVHEVKGISKCFEYINPTENDTSKRLQTEGVNLRGMWAFSDIIDVNYIDTNDIAAILNTYGVEAARNAIIKEVASVFAVYGIKVDRRHLTLIADYMTFEGGYKPFSRIGIGSNVAPFLKMSFESTCKFLTEATLHGDFDTLDSPSSRIVVGRVVEGGTGSFDVLQPLTTVA
;
A
#
# COMPACT_ATOMS: atom_id res chain seq x y z
N MET A 1 50.85 7.32 33.71
CA MET A 1 50.66 8.78 33.78
C MET A 1 50.16 9.34 32.44
N ALA A 2 50.82 9.13 31.30
CA ALA A 2 50.31 9.62 30.00
C ALA A 2 48.91 9.07 29.60
N ARG A 3 48.55 7.84 30.01
CA ARG A 3 47.19 7.30 29.81
C ARG A 3 46.13 8.05 30.63
N SER A 4 46.38 8.35 31.91
CA SER A 4 45.38 9.02 32.77
C SER A 4 45.13 10.47 32.36
N GLU A 5 46.15 11.17 31.86
CA GLU A 5 46.01 12.56 31.37
C GLU A 5 45.17 12.64 30.07
N LEU A 6 45.28 11.66 29.18
CA LEU A 6 44.43 11.54 27.99
C LEU A 6 42.96 11.23 28.36
N TYR A 7 42.70 10.39 29.36
CA TYR A 7 41.33 10.18 29.89
C TYR A 7 40.76 11.44 30.55
N HIS A 8 41.58 12.23 31.25
CA HIS A 8 41.16 13.51 31.81
C HIS A 8 40.77 14.54 30.74
N LEU A 9 41.50 14.58 29.62
CA LEU A 9 41.16 15.45 28.48
C LEU A 9 39.92 14.97 27.70
N GLN A 10 39.75 13.66 27.49
CA GLN A 10 38.58 13.10 26.78
C GLN A 10 37.27 13.24 27.57
N SER A 11 37.28 13.03 28.89
CA SER A 11 36.10 13.21 29.74
C SER A 11 35.68 14.68 29.89
N SER A 12 36.65 15.61 29.90
CA SER A 12 36.39 17.06 29.98
C SER A 12 35.74 17.63 28.71
N SER A 13 36.03 17.05 27.54
CA SER A 13 35.56 17.57 26.24
C SER A 13 34.15 17.13 25.85
N LEU A 14 33.55 16.17 26.54
CA LEU A 14 32.14 15.76 26.36
C LEU A 14 31.27 16.09 27.60
N ASN A 15 31.82 16.81 28.60
CA ASN A 15 31.20 17.01 29.92
C ASN A 15 30.79 15.68 30.61
N LEU A 16 31.53 14.60 30.37
CA LEU A 16 31.25 13.27 30.94
C LEU A 16 31.96 13.03 32.28
N PHE A 17 32.44 14.09 32.93
CA PHE A 17 33.22 13.97 34.16
C PHE A 17 32.34 13.45 35.31
N GLY A 18 32.63 12.25 35.81
CA GLY A 18 31.87 11.59 36.87
C GLY A 18 30.69 10.72 36.39
N LEU A 19 30.43 10.65 35.07
CA LEU A 19 29.38 9.80 34.50
C LEU A 19 29.91 8.40 34.16
N ALA A 20 29.07 7.38 34.36
CA ALA A 20 29.41 6.00 34.03
C ALA A 20 29.53 5.81 32.51
N GLN A 21 30.48 4.97 32.09
CA GLN A 21 30.88 4.85 30.68
C GLN A 21 29.92 3.98 29.85
N LEU A 22 29.85 4.27 28.54
CA LEU A 22 28.95 3.58 27.59
C LEU A 22 29.40 2.15 27.30
N ASN A 23 28.42 1.25 27.24
CA ASN A 23 28.56 -0.09 26.73
C ASN A 23 27.55 -0.32 25.62
N MET A 24 28.00 -0.73 24.43
CA MET A 24 27.08 -1.09 23.37
C MET A 24 27.63 -2.22 22.50
N THR A 25 26.70 -2.97 21.93
CA THR A 25 26.97 -3.95 20.91
C THR A 25 26.05 -3.64 19.74
N SER A 26 26.65 -3.42 18.58
CA SER A 26 25.95 -3.08 17.35
C SER A 26 26.59 -3.80 16.16
N LYS A 27 26.06 -3.55 14.97
CA LYS A 27 26.48 -4.21 13.74
C LYS A 27 26.74 -3.16 12.67
N SER A 28 27.87 -3.27 11.98
CA SER A 28 28.19 -2.42 10.84
C SER A 28 27.45 -2.90 9.58
N LYS A 29 27.31 -2.01 8.59
CA LYS A 29 26.80 -2.34 7.25
C LYS A 29 27.83 -3.14 6.45
N VAL A 30 29.11 -2.95 6.72
CA VAL A 30 30.19 -3.67 6.03
C VAL A 30 30.23 -5.12 6.53
N ALA A 31 29.70 -6.04 5.71
CA ALA A 31 29.64 -7.45 6.05
C ALA A 31 31.03 -8.09 6.18
N ALA A 32 31.17 -9.09 7.05
CA ALA A 32 32.42 -9.82 7.30
C ALA A 32 33.07 -10.40 6.04
N LYS A 33 32.26 -10.73 5.01
CA LYS A 33 32.75 -11.25 3.73
C LYS A 33 33.76 -10.33 3.03
N PHE A 34 33.68 -9.02 3.25
CA PHE A 34 34.56 -8.05 2.63
C PHE A 34 35.93 -7.94 3.31
N TRP A 35 36.02 -8.26 4.61
CA TRP A 35 37.25 -8.22 5.39
C TRP A 35 38.08 -9.51 5.31
N GLY A 36 37.48 -10.60 4.81
CA GLY A 36 38.11 -11.91 4.70
C GLY A 36 38.05 -12.73 5.99
N PRO A 37 38.60 -13.96 6.01
CA PRO A 37 38.42 -14.91 7.09
C PRO A 37 39.07 -14.49 8.42
N ASN A 38 40.10 -13.63 8.38
CA ASN A 38 40.88 -13.23 9.56
C ASN A 38 40.29 -12.01 10.29
N ALA A 39 39.32 -11.31 9.69
CA ALA A 39 38.78 -10.05 10.21
C ALA A 39 37.24 -10.06 10.20
N LYS A 40 36.64 -11.23 10.44
CA LYS A 40 35.18 -11.39 10.50
C LYS A 40 34.54 -10.57 11.62
N ASP A 41 35.28 -10.33 12.69
CA ASP A 41 34.79 -9.59 13.86
C ASP A 41 34.60 -8.09 13.58
N GLU A 42 35.13 -7.56 12.47
CA GLU A 42 34.95 -6.15 12.08
C GLU A 42 33.50 -5.79 11.69
N GLU A 43 32.66 -6.79 11.43
CA GLU A 43 31.21 -6.60 11.23
C GLU A 43 30.49 -6.24 12.54
N LYS A 44 31.04 -6.64 13.70
CA LYS A 44 30.44 -6.43 15.02
C LYS A 44 31.10 -5.26 15.71
N VAL A 45 30.33 -4.19 15.95
CA VAL A 45 30.79 -3.01 16.69
C VAL A 45 30.59 -3.26 18.17
N LEU A 46 31.70 -3.34 18.92
CA LEU A 46 31.69 -3.55 20.36
C LEU A 46 32.37 -2.39 21.06
N ILE A 47 31.61 -1.67 21.88
CA ILE A 47 32.13 -0.62 22.75
C ILE A 47 31.95 -1.06 24.19
N VAL A 48 33.06 -1.07 24.93
CA VAL A 48 33.09 -1.45 26.34
C VAL A 48 33.75 -0.32 27.11
N ASN A 49 33.07 0.19 28.14
CA ASN A 49 33.58 1.25 29.00
C ASN A 49 34.02 2.50 28.20
N GLY A 50 33.27 2.83 27.16
CA GLY A 50 33.55 3.97 26.27
C GLY A 50 34.67 3.74 25.24
N GLU A 51 35.28 2.55 25.21
CA GLU A 51 36.34 2.20 24.26
C GLU A 51 35.82 1.30 23.16
N LEU A 52 36.15 1.63 21.91
CA LEU A 52 35.87 0.78 20.76
C LEU A 52 36.86 -0.39 20.74
N MET A 53 36.35 -1.60 21.02
CA MET A 53 37.17 -2.81 21.12
C MET A 53 37.37 -3.50 19.77
N HIS A 54 36.28 -3.67 19.01
CA HIS A 54 36.26 -4.30 17.69
C HIS A 54 35.16 -3.66 16.84
N GLY A 55 35.31 -3.71 15.52
CA GLY A 55 34.28 -3.29 14.57
C GLY A 55 34.53 -1.92 13.96
N VAL A 56 34.20 -1.80 12.67
CA VAL A 56 34.28 -0.52 11.96
C VAL A 56 33.04 0.33 12.19
N MET A 57 33.25 1.64 12.37
CA MET A 57 32.16 2.61 12.43
C MET A 57 31.79 3.07 11.02
N ASP A 58 30.52 2.95 10.65
CA ASP A 58 29.99 3.41 9.37
C ASP A 58 28.65 4.16 9.55
N LYS A 59 27.89 4.32 8.46
CA LYS A 59 26.58 4.99 8.49
C LYS A 59 25.61 4.41 9.53
N SER A 60 25.76 3.15 9.94
CA SER A 60 24.93 2.52 11.00
C SER A 60 25.23 3.03 12.41
N GLN A 61 26.38 3.68 12.64
CA GLN A 61 26.79 4.10 13.97
C GLN A 61 26.59 5.60 14.19
N PHE A 62 26.98 6.42 13.21
CA PHE A 62 26.91 7.89 13.31
C PHE A 62 26.02 8.54 12.25
N GLY A 63 25.43 7.77 11.33
CA GLY A 63 24.39 8.28 10.43
C GLY A 63 23.01 8.28 11.10
N ALA A 64 21.99 8.75 10.36
CA ALA A 64 20.59 8.69 10.77
C ALA A 64 20.09 7.23 10.78
N SER A 65 20.46 6.50 11.84
CA SER A 65 20.24 5.06 11.99
C SER A 65 19.88 4.74 13.43
N ALA A 66 18.90 3.86 13.61
CA ALA A 66 18.46 3.46 14.94
C ALA A 66 19.49 2.52 15.59
N PHE A 67 19.65 2.66 16.91
CA PHE A 67 20.54 1.85 17.76
C PHE A 67 22.04 1.95 17.42
N GLY A 68 22.43 2.98 16.65
CA GLY A 68 23.83 3.34 16.44
C GLY A 68 24.45 4.02 17.67
N LEU A 69 25.74 4.35 17.57
CA LEU A 69 26.51 5.03 18.60
C LEU A 69 25.88 6.37 19.02
N VAL A 70 25.54 7.22 18.05
CA VAL A 70 24.97 8.56 18.33
C VAL A 70 23.62 8.42 19.05
N HIS A 71 22.78 7.48 18.60
CA HIS A 71 21.48 7.23 19.22
C HIS A 71 21.61 6.63 20.62
N SER A 72 22.61 5.76 20.85
CA SER A 72 22.89 5.19 22.17
C SER A 72 23.39 6.26 23.15
N ILE A 73 24.16 7.24 22.68
CA ILE A 73 24.62 8.38 23.47
C ILE A 73 23.48 9.35 23.77
N TYR A 74 22.61 9.61 22.79
CA TYR A 74 21.37 10.36 23.00
C TYR A 74 20.51 9.75 24.12
N GLU A 75 20.40 8.42 24.12
CA GLU A 75 19.62 7.69 25.12
C GLU A 75 20.20 7.78 26.53
N ILE A 76 21.52 7.64 26.70
CA ILE A 76 22.16 7.60 28.02
C ILE A 76 22.46 8.99 28.56
N TYR A 77 23.06 9.85 27.74
CA TYR A 77 23.60 11.14 28.17
C TYR A 77 22.75 12.34 27.74
N GLY A 78 21.78 12.13 26.85
CA GLY A 78 20.85 13.16 26.40
C GLY A 78 21.24 13.83 25.07
N PRO A 79 20.39 14.74 24.58
CA PRO A 79 20.52 15.36 23.26
C PRO A 79 21.78 16.20 23.10
N GLU A 80 22.17 16.93 24.15
CA GLU A 80 23.32 17.85 24.11
C GLU A 80 24.63 17.10 23.85
N SER A 81 24.88 16.02 24.59
CA SER A 81 26.07 15.17 24.42
C SER A 81 26.09 14.49 23.05
N ALA A 82 24.93 14.06 22.54
CA ALA A 82 24.83 13.48 21.19
C ALA A 82 25.16 14.51 20.10
N GLY A 83 24.66 15.74 20.21
CA GLY A 83 24.98 16.84 19.29
C GLY A 83 26.46 17.23 19.34
N MET A 84 27.05 17.24 20.54
CA MET A 84 28.48 17.48 20.72
C MET A 84 29.34 16.39 20.10
N LEU A 85 28.97 15.11 20.29
CA LEU A 85 29.64 13.97 19.66
C LEU A 85 29.64 14.09 18.15
N LEU A 86 28.49 14.39 17.53
CA LEU A 86 28.39 14.61 16.09
C LEU A 86 29.36 15.70 15.64
N SER A 87 29.40 16.83 16.35
CA SER A 87 30.31 17.95 16.05
C SER A 87 31.80 17.56 16.18
N ILE A 88 32.14 16.73 17.18
CA ILE A 88 33.50 16.22 17.37
C ILE A 88 33.88 15.27 16.23
N LEU A 89 33.04 14.29 15.93
CA LEU A 89 33.27 13.32 14.86
C LEU A 89 33.37 14.01 13.49
N SER A 90 32.49 14.98 13.20
CA SER A 90 32.56 15.76 11.97
C SER A 90 33.91 16.48 11.82
N ARG A 91 34.38 17.16 12.86
CA ARG A 91 35.70 17.84 12.83
C ARG A 91 36.85 16.86 12.71
N LEU A 92 36.79 15.73 13.41
CA LEU A 92 37.79 14.66 13.34
C LEU A 92 37.89 14.10 11.91
N PHE A 93 36.75 13.73 11.31
CA PHE A 93 36.72 13.17 9.96
C PHE A 93 37.12 14.19 8.90
N ILE A 94 36.71 15.46 9.02
CA ILE A 94 37.17 16.53 8.13
C ILE A 94 38.68 16.66 8.20
N LYS A 95 39.27 16.70 9.40
CA LYS A 95 40.72 16.82 9.57
C LYS A 95 41.46 15.59 9.04
N PHE A 96 40.91 14.40 9.23
CA PHE A 96 41.45 13.14 8.71
C PHE A 96 41.44 13.12 7.18
N ILE A 97 40.33 13.50 6.55
CA ILE A 97 40.20 13.59 5.09
C ILE A 97 41.15 14.66 4.54
N GLN A 98 41.30 15.81 5.21
CA GLN A 98 42.26 16.84 4.80
C GLN A 98 43.72 16.36 4.82
N SER A 99 44.09 15.44 5.73
CA SER A 99 45.46 14.93 5.83
C SER A 99 45.75 13.71 4.94
N HIS A 100 44.76 12.83 4.74
CA HIS A 100 44.95 11.58 3.99
C HIS A 100 44.41 11.64 2.55
N GLY A 101 43.45 12.53 2.29
CA GLY A 101 42.69 12.55 1.04
C GLY A 101 41.74 11.36 0.92
N PHE A 102 40.80 11.47 -0.02
CA PHE A 102 39.95 10.36 -0.48
C PHE A 102 39.69 10.58 -1.97
N THR A 103 39.81 9.54 -2.78
CA THR A 103 39.63 9.65 -4.24
C THR A 103 38.97 8.38 -4.78
N CYS A 104 38.23 8.50 -5.87
CA CYS A 104 37.68 7.35 -6.59
C CYS A 104 38.29 7.37 -7.99
N ARG A 105 38.92 6.28 -8.41
CA ARG A 105 39.70 6.20 -9.64
C ARG A 105 39.04 5.26 -10.65
N MET A 106 39.55 5.26 -11.88
CA MET A 106 39.04 4.38 -12.94
C MET A 106 39.37 2.90 -12.67
N ASP A 107 40.50 2.60 -12.03
CA ASP A 107 40.90 1.24 -11.65
C ASP A 107 39.99 0.61 -10.58
N ASP A 108 39.25 1.42 -9.81
CA ASP A 108 38.23 0.96 -8.86
C ASP A 108 36.98 0.39 -9.58
N LEU A 109 36.79 0.74 -10.85
CA LEU A 109 35.60 0.35 -11.63
C LEU A 109 35.85 -0.84 -12.55
N ILE A 110 37.11 -1.21 -12.78
CA ILE A 110 37.53 -2.19 -13.78
C ILE A 110 37.48 -3.61 -13.20
N LEU A 111 36.92 -4.54 -13.98
CA LEU A 111 36.99 -5.97 -13.72
C LEU A 111 38.35 -6.55 -14.15
N THR A 112 38.82 -7.58 -13.44
CA THR A 112 39.97 -8.39 -13.87
C THR A 112 39.67 -9.07 -15.20
N LYS A 113 40.72 -9.55 -15.89
CA LYS A 113 40.54 -10.29 -17.15
C LYS A 113 39.65 -11.53 -16.97
N ASP A 114 39.80 -12.21 -15.83
CA ASP A 114 38.99 -13.37 -15.48
C ASP A 114 37.56 -12.96 -15.13
N GLY A 115 37.37 -11.88 -14.36
CA GLY A 115 36.05 -11.33 -14.05
C GLY A 115 35.26 -10.91 -15.30
N ASP A 116 35.92 -10.24 -16.25
CA ASP A 116 35.29 -9.86 -17.52
C ASP A 116 35.03 -11.08 -18.42
N LYS A 117 35.86 -12.12 -18.33
CA LYS A 117 35.59 -13.41 -18.99
C LYS A 117 34.36 -14.10 -18.37
N TRP A 118 34.24 -14.18 -17.05
CA TRP A 118 33.06 -14.75 -16.39
C TRP A 118 31.78 -14.03 -16.77
N ARG A 119 31.82 -12.69 -16.83
CA ARG A 119 30.72 -11.86 -17.32
C ARG A 119 30.34 -12.23 -18.76
N ARG A 120 31.31 -12.28 -19.67
CA ARG A 120 31.08 -12.62 -21.08
C ARG A 120 30.52 -14.03 -21.24
N ASP A 121 31.12 -15.02 -20.58
CA ASP A 121 30.67 -16.42 -20.61
C ASP A 121 29.21 -16.53 -20.12
N LEU A 122 28.84 -15.82 -19.06
CA LEU A 122 27.45 -15.80 -18.57
C LEU A 122 26.48 -15.09 -19.53
N LEU A 123 26.90 -13.98 -20.14
CA LEU A 123 26.10 -13.27 -21.14
C LEU A 123 25.89 -14.11 -22.39
N ASP A 124 26.93 -14.80 -22.88
CA ASP A 124 26.87 -15.64 -24.06
C ASP A 124 25.96 -16.86 -23.83
N ASN A 125 26.03 -17.47 -22.65
CA ASN A 125 25.09 -18.52 -22.23
C ASN A 125 23.64 -18.00 -22.10
N GLY A 126 23.47 -16.70 -21.84
CA GLY A 126 22.18 -16.05 -21.65
C GLY A 126 21.45 -15.62 -22.94
N ILE A 127 22.09 -15.70 -24.12
CA ILE A 127 21.52 -15.20 -25.39
C ILE A 127 20.19 -15.90 -25.73
N GLY A 128 20.08 -17.20 -25.43
CA GLY A 128 18.89 -18.01 -25.71
C GLY A 128 17.68 -17.77 -24.81
N LEU A 129 17.87 -17.12 -23.65
CA LEU A 129 16.81 -16.95 -22.63
C LEU A 129 15.58 -16.22 -23.18
N GLY A 130 15.80 -15.28 -24.11
CA GLY A 130 14.69 -14.55 -24.72
C GLY A 130 13.80 -15.42 -25.59
N SER A 131 14.40 -16.21 -26.47
CA SER A 131 13.66 -17.17 -27.29
C SER A 131 12.98 -18.22 -26.43
N GLU A 132 13.63 -18.69 -25.37
CA GLU A 132 13.06 -19.66 -24.44
C GLU A 132 11.83 -19.09 -23.71
N ALA A 133 11.89 -17.84 -23.22
CA ALA A 133 10.73 -17.19 -22.59
C ALA A 133 9.56 -17.04 -23.55
N HIS A 134 9.81 -16.65 -24.81
CA HIS A 134 8.77 -16.53 -25.82
C HIS A 134 8.16 -17.90 -26.18
N LEU A 135 8.98 -18.94 -26.36
CA LEU A 135 8.48 -20.28 -26.71
C LEU A 135 7.67 -20.91 -25.57
N GLU A 136 8.11 -20.74 -24.33
CA GLU A 136 7.38 -21.22 -23.14
C GLU A 136 6.04 -20.50 -22.99
N PHE A 137 6.02 -19.16 -23.07
CA PHE A 137 4.80 -18.38 -22.90
C PHE A 137 3.78 -18.62 -24.04
N LEU A 138 4.25 -18.80 -25.27
CA LEU A 138 3.37 -19.08 -26.42
C LEU A 138 2.92 -20.54 -26.51
N GLY A 139 3.38 -21.42 -25.60
CA GLY A 139 3.09 -22.86 -25.62
C GLY A 139 3.69 -23.58 -26.83
N LEU A 140 4.80 -23.07 -27.37
CA LEU A 140 5.48 -23.60 -28.56
C LEU A 140 6.77 -24.35 -28.22
N ALA A 141 7.06 -24.60 -26.93
CA ALA A 141 8.27 -25.28 -26.50
C ALA A 141 8.39 -26.72 -27.06
N GLU A 142 7.29 -27.47 -27.10
CA GLU A 142 7.24 -28.83 -27.65
C GLU A 142 7.21 -28.81 -29.19
N THR A 143 6.48 -27.85 -29.78
CA THR A 143 6.42 -27.64 -31.23
C THR A 143 7.79 -27.26 -31.80
N ALA A 144 8.59 -26.51 -31.05
CA ALA A 144 9.96 -26.15 -31.44
C ALA A 144 10.91 -27.34 -31.51
N GLN A 145 10.63 -28.44 -30.80
CA GLN A 145 11.44 -29.67 -30.84
C GLN A 145 11.02 -30.62 -31.98
N THR A 146 9.78 -30.52 -32.45
CA THR A 146 9.17 -31.51 -33.36
C THR A 146 8.88 -30.98 -34.76
N ALA A 147 8.66 -29.67 -34.93
CA ALA A 147 8.28 -29.06 -36.20
C ALA A 147 9.47 -28.53 -37.02
N THR A 148 9.25 -28.38 -38.33
CA THR A 148 10.23 -27.73 -39.21
C THR A 148 10.32 -26.21 -38.92
N PRO A 149 11.47 -25.56 -39.16
CA PRO A 149 11.68 -24.14 -38.83
C PRO A 149 10.66 -23.18 -39.47
N GLU A 150 10.16 -23.52 -40.66
CA GLU A 150 9.20 -22.69 -41.40
C GLU A 150 7.80 -22.72 -40.77
N VAL A 151 7.36 -23.89 -40.29
CA VAL A 151 6.06 -24.05 -39.61
C VAL A 151 6.10 -23.32 -38.27
N LEU A 152 7.20 -23.48 -37.53
CA LEU A 152 7.42 -22.78 -36.27
C LEU A 152 7.39 -21.25 -36.44
N ALA A 153 8.06 -20.72 -37.46
CA ALA A 153 8.08 -19.28 -37.71
C ALA A 153 6.70 -18.72 -38.06
N LYS A 154 5.88 -19.47 -38.80
CA LYS A 154 4.52 -19.08 -39.16
C LYS A 154 3.59 -19.08 -37.94
N GLU A 155 3.65 -20.14 -37.13
CA GLU A 155 2.83 -20.27 -35.92
C GLU A 155 3.24 -19.26 -34.84
N PHE A 156 4.55 -19.04 -34.68
CA PHE A 156 5.11 -18.01 -33.81
C PHE A 156 4.57 -16.62 -34.18
N LYS A 157 4.61 -16.25 -35.46
CA LYS A 157 4.11 -14.95 -35.92
C LYS A 157 2.61 -14.80 -35.70
N LEU A 158 1.84 -15.87 -35.87
CA LEU A 158 0.40 -15.86 -35.62
C LEU A 158 0.09 -15.61 -34.15
N ARG A 159 0.69 -16.40 -33.25
CA ARG A 159 0.52 -16.28 -31.79
C ARG A 159 1.01 -14.93 -31.28
N MET A 160 2.12 -14.42 -31.80
CA MET A 160 2.64 -13.13 -31.38
C MET A 160 1.76 -11.94 -31.82
N ASN A 161 1.14 -12.02 -33.00
CA ASN A 161 0.15 -11.00 -33.40
C ASN A 161 -1.09 -11.00 -32.49
N GLU A 162 -1.46 -12.15 -31.94
CA GLU A 162 -2.51 -12.25 -30.93
C GLU A 162 -2.08 -11.58 -29.62
N VAL A 163 -0.85 -11.86 -29.15
CA VAL A 163 -0.30 -11.29 -27.92
C VAL A 163 -0.18 -9.77 -27.97
N ILE A 164 0.32 -9.18 -29.07
CA ILE A 164 0.49 -7.71 -29.16
C ILE A 164 -0.85 -6.97 -29.13
N ARG A 165 -1.92 -7.60 -29.60
CA ARG A 165 -3.26 -6.98 -29.63
C ARG A 165 -3.97 -7.04 -28.29
N ASP A 166 -3.49 -7.87 -27.37
CA ASP A 166 -4.09 -8.10 -26.06
C ASP A 166 -3.10 -7.67 -24.97
N ASP A 167 -3.45 -6.59 -24.28
CA ASP A 167 -2.61 -5.97 -23.27
C ASP A 167 -2.26 -6.91 -22.11
N ASN A 168 -3.20 -7.79 -21.71
CA ASN A 168 -2.99 -8.76 -20.63
C ASN A 168 -1.99 -9.84 -21.05
N LYS A 169 -2.10 -10.33 -22.29
CA LYS A 169 -1.16 -11.33 -22.82
C LYS A 169 0.23 -10.74 -22.99
N LEU A 170 0.32 -9.49 -23.46
CA LEU A 170 1.59 -8.80 -23.60
C LEU A 170 2.27 -8.60 -22.24
N ALA A 171 1.53 -8.17 -21.22
CA ALA A 171 2.04 -8.05 -19.86
C ALA A 171 2.51 -9.41 -19.30
N GLY A 172 1.79 -10.49 -19.58
CA GLY A 172 2.19 -11.86 -19.23
C GLY A 172 3.53 -12.27 -19.85
N LEU A 173 3.70 -12.01 -21.15
CA LEU A 173 4.96 -12.26 -21.86
C LEU A 173 6.11 -11.46 -21.26
N ASP A 174 5.86 -10.19 -20.91
CA ASP A 174 6.86 -9.33 -20.33
C ASP A 174 7.32 -9.80 -18.97
N ASN A 175 6.40 -10.26 -18.13
CA ASN A 175 6.72 -10.84 -16.82
C ASN A 175 7.55 -12.13 -16.95
N ALA A 176 7.18 -13.03 -17.86
CA ALA A 176 7.95 -14.24 -18.13
C ALA A 176 9.39 -13.91 -18.57
N MET A 177 9.54 -12.92 -19.44
CA MET A 177 10.84 -12.46 -19.92
C MET A 177 11.69 -11.86 -18.80
N LYS A 178 11.13 -10.90 -18.04
CA LYS A 178 11.79 -10.24 -16.90
C LYS A 178 12.29 -11.27 -15.88
N ALA A 179 11.47 -12.25 -15.54
CA ALA A 179 11.82 -13.28 -14.56
C ALA A 179 13.09 -14.07 -14.95
N LYS A 180 13.27 -14.39 -16.24
CA LYS A 180 14.48 -15.08 -16.73
C LYS A 180 15.70 -14.16 -16.77
N VAL A 181 15.57 -12.94 -17.30
CA VAL A 181 16.71 -12.02 -17.46
C VAL A 181 17.20 -11.42 -16.13
N ASN A 182 16.32 -11.26 -15.14
CA ASN A 182 16.70 -10.78 -13.80
C ASN A 182 17.49 -11.84 -13.01
N LYS A 183 17.22 -13.14 -13.23
CA LYS A 183 18.06 -14.24 -12.71
C LYS A 183 19.47 -14.19 -13.29
N LEU A 184 19.59 -13.92 -14.60
CA LEU A 184 20.89 -13.76 -15.25
C LEU A 184 21.67 -12.56 -14.66
N THR A 185 21.00 -11.42 -14.52
CA THR A 185 21.59 -10.20 -13.92
C THR A 185 22.13 -10.47 -12.52
N SER A 186 21.35 -11.17 -11.68
CA SER A 186 21.75 -11.54 -10.31
C SER A 186 22.96 -12.48 -10.31
N SER A 187 22.98 -13.46 -11.21
CA SER A 187 24.09 -14.42 -11.35
C SER A 187 25.40 -13.74 -11.77
N ILE A 188 25.32 -12.79 -12.70
CA ILE A 188 26.49 -11.99 -13.13
C ILE A 188 27.00 -11.13 -11.98
N THR A 189 26.10 -10.48 -11.25
CA THR A 189 26.45 -9.60 -10.13
C THR A 189 27.18 -10.36 -9.02
N GLN A 190 26.64 -11.50 -8.60
CA GLN A 190 27.23 -12.31 -7.53
C GLN A 190 28.58 -12.90 -7.90
N LYS A 191 28.79 -13.27 -9.18
CA LYS A 191 30.05 -13.85 -9.64
C LYS A 191 31.13 -12.80 -9.89
N CYS A 192 30.74 -11.61 -10.37
CA CYS A 192 31.70 -10.57 -10.74
C CYS A 192 32.06 -9.63 -9.58
N LEU A 193 31.16 -9.39 -8.62
CA LEU A 193 31.37 -8.46 -7.52
C LEU A 193 31.24 -9.20 -6.17
N PRO A 194 32.25 -9.14 -5.28
CA PRO A 194 33.46 -8.31 -5.34
C PRO A 194 34.68 -8.96 -6.04
N ASP A 195 34.69 -10.28 -6.20
CA ASP A 195 35.92 -11.03 -6.51
C ASP A 195 36.49 -10.77 -7.92
N GLY A 196 35.66 -10.29 -8.84
CA GLY A 196 36.05 -9.98 -10.21
C GLY A 196 36.64 -8.59 -10.40
N LEU A 197 36.82 -7.77 -9.36
CA LEU A 197 37.40 -6.42 -9.47
C LEU A 197 38.93 -6.44 -9.41
N VAL A 198 39.57 -5.53 -10.16
CA VAL A 198 41.04 -5.36 -10.13
C VAL A 198 41.51 -4.94 -8.73
N ARG A 199 40.79 -3.99 -8.12
CA ARG A 199 41.01 -3.60 -6.73
C ARG A 199 39.89 -4.17 -5.87
N PRO A 200 40.19 -5.04 -4.90
CA PRO A 200 39.21 -5.50 -3.93
C PRO A 200 39.05 -4.48 -2.79
N PHE A 201 37.93 -4.55 -2.10
CA PHE A 201 37.77 -3.94 -0.77
C PHE A 201 38.89 -4.42 0.18
N PRO A 202 39.44 -3.58 1.09
CA PRO A 202 39.10 -2.17 1.37
C PRO A 202 39.83 -1.16 0.48
N LYS A 203 40.68 -1.59 -0.46
CA LYS A 203 41.46 -0.68 -1.30
C LYS A 203 40.62 -0.04 -2.41
N ASN A 204 39.46 -0.57 -2.73
CA ASN A 204 38.56 -0.05 -3.74
C ASN A 204 37.64 1.02 -3.15
N ASP A 205 37.85 2.27 -3.56
CA ASP A 205 37.15 3.41 -2.98
C ASP A 205 35.69 3.51 -3.47
N MET A 206 35.37 3.01 -4.67
CA MET A 206 33.99 2.89 -5.14
C MET A 206 33.18 1.91 -4.26
N GLN A 207 33.75 0.72 -3.99
CA GLN A 207 33.14 -0.25 -3.08
C GLN A 207 33.11 0.26 -1.64
N MET A 208 34.15 0.99 -1.20
CA MET A 208 34.15 1.63 0.12
C MET A 208 32.94 2.54 0.29
N MET A 209 32.63 3.39 -0.69
CA MET A 209 31.46 4.29 -0.64
C MET A 209 30.13 3.53 -0.63
N THR A 210 29.97 2.50 -1.47
CA THR A 210 28.70 1.79 -1.60
C THR A 210 28.42 0.84 -0.44
N VAL A 211 29.45 0.14 0.06
CA VAL A 211 29.31 -0.86 1.14
C VAL A 211 29.19 -0.18 2.52
N SER A 212 29.93 0.91 2.77
CA SER A 212 29.78 1.70 4.01
C SER A 212 28.48 2.50 4.05
N GLY A 213 27.83 2.68 2.89
CA GLY A 213 26.62 3.48 2.73
C GLY A 213 26.86 4.99 2.73
N ALA A 214 28.09 5.45 2.46
CA ALA A 214 28.42 6.86 2.31
C ALA A 214 27.64 7.48 1.13
N LYS A 215 27.80 6.92 -0.08
CA LYS A 215 27.05 7.33 -1.27
C LYS A 215 26.96 6.19 -2.29
N GLY A 216 25.81 6.09 -2.94
CA GLY A 216 25.52 5.04 -3.90
C GLY A 216 25.14 3.71 -3.24
N SER A 217 24.86 2.72 -4.08
CA SER A 217 24.46 1.37 -3.69
C SER A 217 25.24 0.33 -4.50
N ASN A 218 25.13 -0.93 -4.09
CA ASN A 218 25.70 -2.04 -4.88
C ASN A 218 25.07 -2.14 -6.28
N VAL A 219 23.83 -1.68 -6.47
CA VAL A 219 23.20 -1.60 -7.80
C VAL A 219 23.96 -0.61 -8.68
N ASN A 220 24.32 0.56 -8.17
CA ASN A 220 25.10 1.54 -8.92
C ASN A 220 26.47 0.99 -9.33
N ALA A 221 27.18 0.33 -8.41
CA ALA A 221 28.46 -0.32 -8.72
C ALA A 221 28.29 -1.42 -9.78
N THR A 222 27.21 -2.19 -9.71
CA THR A 222 26.87 -3.24 -10.69
C THR A 222 26.60 -2.66 -12.08
N GLN A 223 25.83 -1.57 -12.17
CA GLN A 223 25.52 -0.93 -13.45
C GLN A 223 26.75 -0.31 -14.12
N ILE A 224 27.71 0.17 -13.32
CA ILE A 224 28.95 0.72 -13.83
C ILE A 224 29.89 -0.38 -14.32
N SER A 225 30.14 -1.41 -13.50
CA SER A 225 31.19 -2.40 -13.75
C SER A 225 30.71 -3.68 -14.45
N CYS A 226 29.44 -4.08 -14.30
CA CYS A 226 28.89 -5.32 -14.82
C CYS A 226 27.92 -5.08 -16.00
N LEU A 227 26.72 -4.58 -15.75
CA LEU A 227 25.69 -4.34 -16.77
C LEU A 227 24.54 -3.50 -16.21
N LEU A 228 23.84 -2.76 -17.08
CA LEU A 228 22.65 -1.98 -16.69
C LEU A 228 21.46 -2.87 -16.33
N GLY A 229 21.21 -3.93 -17.11
CA GLY A 229 20.14 -4.88 -16.88
C GLY A 229 18.87 -4.53 -17.65
N GLN A 230 17.75 -5.14 -17.26
CA GLN A 230 16.45 -4.90 -17.87
C GLN A 230 15.99 -3.46 -17.58
N GLN A 231 15.66 -2.71 -18.63
CA GLN A 231 14.95 -1.43 -18.48
C GLN A 231 13.45 -1.73 -18.40
N GLU A 232 12.82 -1.23 -17.34
CA GLU A 232 11.39 -1.41 -17.07
C GLU A 232 10.69 -0.06 -17.25
N LEU A 233 9.49 -0.09 -17.84
CA LEU A 233 8.62 1.06 -18.05
C LEU A 233 7.23 0.70 -17.53
N GLU A 234 6.72 1.42 -16.54
CA GLU A 234 5.42 1.16 -15.87
C GLU A 234 5.29 -0.29 -15.36
N GLY A 235 6.41 -0.87 -14.90
CA GLY A 235 6.47 -2.28 -14.51
C GLY A 235 6.37 -3.27 -15.67
N ARG A 236 6.42 -2.81 -16.92
CA ARG A 236 6.46 -3.62 -18.15
C ARG A 236 7.82 -3.50 -18.83
N ARG A 237 8.00 -4.19 -19.96
CA ARG A 237 9.20 -4.01 -20.80
C ARG A 237 9.00 -2.82 -21.74
N VAL A 238 10.01 -2.59 -22.56
CA VAL A 238 9.94 -1.60 -23.65
C VAL A 238 8.71 -1.84 -24.53
N PRO A 239 7.90 -0.80 -24.80
CA PRO A 239 6.68 -0.94 -25.59
C PRO A 239 6.99 -1.34 -27.04
N LEU A 240 6.06 -2.08 -27.64
CA LEU A 240 6.13 -2.49 -29.04
C LEU A 240 5.26 -1.55 -29.89
N MET A 241 5.78 -1.14 -31.05
CA MET A 241 5.01 -0.43 -32.07
C MET A 241 3.95 -1.38 -32.67
N VAL A 242 2.94 -0.80 -33.34
CA VAL A 242 1.90 -1.56 -34.09
C VAL A 242 2.51 -2.54 -35.11
N SER A 243 3.71 -2.24 -35.62
CA SER A 243 4.47 -3.13 -36.51
C SER A 243 5.09 -4.35 -35.83
N GLY A 244 4.94 -4.49 -34.51
CA GLY A 244 5.56 -5.53 -33.67
C GLY A 244 7.04 -5.32 -33.40
N ARG A 245 7.56 -4.10 -33.60
CA ARG A 245 8.97 -3.74 -33.38
C ARG A 245 9.11 -2.85 -32.15
N SER A 246 10.15 -3.06 -31.34
CA SER A 246 10.51 -2.12 -30.26
C SER A 246 11.27 -0.90 -30.77
N LEU A 247 12.15 -1.09 -31.76
CA LEU A 247 12.80 -0.01 -32.51
C LEU A 247 12.86 -0.31 -34.00
N PRO A 248 13.00 0.70 -34.87
CA PRO A 248 13.16 0.51 -36.31
C PRO A 248 14.33 -0.40 -36.70
N SER A 249 15.37 -0.46 -35.86
CA SER A 249 16.55 -1.30 -36.07
C SER A 249 16.33 -2.79 -35.78
N PHE A 250 15.27 -3.16 -35.06
CA PHE A 250 14.95 -4.56 -34.74
C PHE A 250 13.96 -5.14 -35.74
N ARG A 251 14.01 -6.46 -35.89
CA ARG A 251 13.04 -7.19 -36.73
C ARG A 251 11.66 -7.18 -36.03
N PRO A 252 10.56 -7.29 -36.78
CA PRO A 252 9.25 -7.55 -36.18
C PRO A 252 9.30 -8.80 -35.32
N PHE A 253 8.79 -8.72 -34.08
CA PHE A 253 8.72 -9.84 -33.14
C PHE A 253 10.07 -10.46 -32.78
N ASP A 254 11.12 -9.63 -32.70
CA ASP A 254 12.46 -10.07 -32.29
C ASP A 254 12.44 -10.63 -30.86
N THR A 255 12.80 -11.90 -30.71
CA THR A 255 12.78 -12.62 -29.42
C THR A 255 13.99 -12.34 -28.55
N SER A 256 14.98 -11.60 -29.06
CA SER A 256 16.19 -11.30 -28.30
C SER A 256 15.86 -10.45 -27.06
N ALA A 257 16.51 -10.76 -25.94
CA ALA A 257 16.38 -9.97 -24.71
C ALA A 257 16.70 -8.49 -24.94
N ARG A 258 17.67 -8.23 -25.82
CA ARG A 258 18.09 -6.89 -26.20
C ARG A 258 16.99 -6.08 -26.87
N ALA A 259 16.20 -6.69 -27.78
CA ALA A 259 15.05 -6.02 -28.39
C ALA A 259 13.97 -5.70 -27.34
N GLY A 260 13.91 -6.48 -26.26
CA GLY A 260 13.04 -6.28 -25.11
C GLY A 260 13.51 -5.28 -24.05
N GLY A 261 14.58 -4.52 -24.29
CA GLY A 261 15.11 -3.56 -23.31
C GLY A 261 16.14 -4.12 -22.33
N PHE A 262 16.65 -5.34 -22.53
CA PHE A 262 17.74 -5.87 -21.71
C PHE A 262 19.10 -5.31 -22.15
N VAL A 263 19.69 -4.46 -21.32
CA VAL A 263 20.95 -3.77 -21.62
C VAL A 263 22.13 -4.56 -21.04
N THR A 264 22.88 -5.23 -21.90
CA THR A 264 24.10 -5.98 -21.54
C THR A 264 25.34 -5.07 -21.42
N GLY A 265 25.26 -3.88 -22.01
CA GLY A 265 26.24 -2.81 -21.85
C GLY A 265 26.33 -2.31 -20.41
N ARG A 266 27.45 -1.67 -20.09
CA ARG A 266 27.76 -1.09 -18.77
C ARG A 266 28.27 0.33 -18.96
N PHE A 267 28.11 1.20 -17.97
CA PHE A 267 28.57 2.59 -18.11
C PHE A 267 30.08 2.69 -18.38
N LEU A 268 30.89 1.78 -17.82
CA LEU A 268 32.35 1.78 -18.00
C LEU A 268 32.80 1.69 -19.47
N THR A 269 32.13 0.87 -20.27
CA THR A 269 32.51 0.62 -21.68
C THR A 269 31.56 1.29 -22.68
N GLY A 270 30.57 2.03 -22.18
CA GLY A 270 29.47 2.55 -22.97
C GLY A 270 28.39 1.52 -23.28
N ILE A 271 27.24 2.05 -23.70
CA ILE A 271 26.05 1.31 -24.11
C ILE A 271 25.79 1.52 -25.60
N ARG A 272 25.21 0.53 -26.28
CA ARG A 272 24.97 0.62 -27.74
C ARG A 272 23.82 1.60 -28.05
N PRO A 273 23.73 2.18 -29.26
CA PRO A 273 22.69 3.17 -29.57
C PRO A 273 21.24 2.69 -29.32
N GLN A 274 20.93 1.43 -29.59
CA GLN A 274 19.60 0.86 -29.30
C GLN A 274 19.33 0.82 -27.78
N GLU A 275 20.33 0.43 -27.00
CA GLU A 275 20.24 0.32 -25.54
C GLU A 275 20.19 1.71 -24.89
N TYR A 276 20.94 2.67 -25.45
CA TYR A 276 20.93 4.06 -25.04
C TYR A 276 19.51 4.65 -25.12
N TYR A 277 18.80 4.39 -26.21
CA TYR A 277 17.43 4.89 -26.37
C TYR A 277 16.48 4.31 -25.32
N PHE A 278 16.54 3.01 -25.05
CA PHE A 278 15.74 2.39 -23.98
C PHE A 278 16.10 2.92 -22.59
N HIS A 279 17.38 3.20 -22.35
CA HIS A 279 17.81 3.80 -21.10
C HIS A 279 17.27 5.24 -20.94
N CYS A 280 17.22 6.02 -22.02
CA CYS A 280 16.59 7.34 -22.01
C CYS A 280 15.09 7.28 -21.72
N MET A 281 14.38 6.26 -22.23
CA MET A 281 12.97 6.04 -21.91
C MET A 281 12.77 5.85 -20.41
N ALA A 282 13.52 4.92 -19.81
CA ALA A 282 13.44 4.65 -18.37
C ALA A 282 13.85 5.87 -17.53
N GLY A 283 14.84 6.64 -17.99
CA GLY A 283 15.24 7.89 -17.32
C GLY A 283 14.16 8.97 -17.37
N ARG A 284 13.45 9.12 -18.50
CA ARG A 284 12.40 10.14 -18.68
C ARG A 284 11.16 9.84 -17.85
N GLU A 285 10.81 8.56 -17.70
CA GLU A 285 9.68 8.14 -16.88
C GLU A 285 9.79 8.63 -15.43
N GLY A 286 10.96 8.45 -14.78
CA GLY A 286 11.17 8.94 -13.42
C GLY A 286 11.02 10.47 -13.28
N LEU A 287 11.33 11.23 -14.35
CA LEU A 287 11.15 12.67 -14.38
C LEU A 287 9.68 13.07 -14.53
N ILE A 288 8.93 12.38 -15.40
CA ILE A 288 7.48 12.59 -15.58
C ILE A 288 6.75 12.33 -14.26
N ASP A 289 7.08 11.22 -13.60
CA ASP A 289 6.48 10.87 -12.32
C ASP A 289 6.75 11.92 -11.22
N THR A 290 7.97 12.47 -11.20
CA THR A 290 8.31 13.55 -10.27
C THR A 290 7.46 14.80 -10.54
N ALA A 291 7.17 15.10 -11.81
CA ALA A 291 6.36 16.27 -12.18
C ALA A 291 4.88 16.09 -11.83
N VAL A 292 4.31 14.91 -12.05
CA VAL A 292 2.86 14.67 -11.88
C VAL A 292 2.49 14.32 -10.44
N LYS A 293 3.34 13.57 -9.71
CA LYS A 293 2.95 12.98 -8.43
C LYS A 293 3.24 13.86 -7.21
N THR A 294 4.02 14.92 -7.35
CA THR A 294 4.46 15.77 -6.23
C THR A 294 3.34 16.62 -5.63
N SER A 295 2.47 17.24 -6.46
CA SER A 295 1.34 18.06 -6.01
C SER A 295 0.37 17.31 -5.08
N ARG A 296 0.07 16.06 -5.42
CA ARG A 296 -0.94 15.21 -4.75
C ARG A 296 -0.67 14.92 -3.28
N SER A 297 0.58 14.95 -2.85
CA SER A 297 0.96 14.66 -1.46
C SER A 297 0.76 15.85 -0.52
N GLY A 298 0.89 17.08 -1.03
CA GLY A 298 0.74 18.31 -0.25
C GLY A 298 -0.69 18.53 0.23
N TYR A 299 -1.67 18.30 -0.65
CA TYR A 299 -3.08 18.44 -0.32
C TYR A 299 -3.52 17.44 0.78
N LEU A 300 -3.11 16.17 0.66
CA LEU A 300 -3.36 15.14 1.68
C LEU A 300 -2.81 15.55 3.06
N GLN A 301 -1.59 16.08 3.10
CA GLN A 301 -0.99 16.55 4.34
C GLN A 301 -1.76 17.73 4.95
N ARG A 302 -2.17 18.70 4.13
CA ARG A 302 -2.99 19.84 4.59
C ARG A 302 -4.31 19.38 5.19
N CYS A 303 -5.02 18.46 4.54
CA CYS A 303 -6.29 17.91 5.03
C CYS A 303 -6.12 17.24 6.39
N LEU A 304 -5.10 16.39 6.55
CA LEU A 304 -4.76 15.77 7.83
C LEU A 304 -4.45 16.82 8.91
N MET A 305 -3.58 17.79 8.61
CA MET A 305 -3.19 18.82 9.58
C MET A 305 -4.38 19.65 10.05
N LYS A 306 -5.28 20.04 9.14
CA LYS A 306 -6.45 20.87 9.49
C LYS A 306 -7.49 20.15 10.34
N HIS A 307 -7.66 18.84 10.15
CA HIS A 307 -8.58 18.07 10.99
C HIS A 307 -7.96 17.71 12.35
N LEU A 308 -6.64 17.49 12.40
CA LEU A 308 -5.95 17.03 13.60
C LEU A 308 -5.26 18.15 14.40
N GLU A 309 -5.41 19.42 14.01
CA GLU A 309 -4.70 20.54 14.66
C GLU A 309 -5.10 20.73 16.13
N GLY A 310 -6.35 20.44 16.48
CA GLY A 310 -6.86 20.58 17.83
C GLY A 310 -6.49 19.43 18.78
N LEU A 311 -5.97 18.31 18.26
CA LEU A 311 -5.71 17.12 19.06
C LEU A 311 -4.42 17.25 19.87
N ARG A 312 -4.56 17.22 21.18
CA ARG A 312 -3.46 17.30 22.15
C ARG A 312 -3.64 16.33 23.31
N VAL A 313 -2.53 16.01 23.97
CA VAL A 313 -2.56 15.23 25.22
C VAL A 313 -2.94 16.15 26.38
N HIS A 314 -3.91 15.74 27.19
CA HIS A 314 -4.31 16.45 28.41
C HIS A 314 -3.54 15.95 29.64
N TYR A 315 -3.63 16.69 30.75
CA TYR A 315 -2.94 16.37 32.02
C TYR A 315 -3.35 15.03 32.65
N ASP A 316 -4.49 14.47 32.24
CA ASP A 316 -4.95 13.13 32.61
C ASP A 316 -4.45 12.03 31.65
N HIS A 317 -3.58 12.37 30.69
CA HIS A 317 -3.04 11.52 29.61
C HIS A 317 -4.04 11.10 28.53
N THR A 318 -5.28 11.62 28.57
CA THR A 318 -6.24 11.45 27.48
C THR A 318 -5.85 12.33 26.30
N VAL A 319 -6.17 11.91 25.08
CA VAL A 319 -6.05 12.73 23.87
C VAL A 319 -7.42 13.29 23.56
N ARG A 320 -7.52 14.61 23.52
CA ARG A 320 -8.78 15.31 23.28
C ARG A 320 -8.63 16.33 22.17
N ASP A 321 -9.74 16.61 21.51
CA ASP A 321 -9.86 17.74 20.60
C ASP A 321 -10.15 19.04 21.37
N SER A 322 -10.09 20.17 20.67
CA SER A 322 -10.19 21.51 21.25
C SER A 322 -11.57 21.80 21.85
N ASP A 323 -12.60 21.08 21.44
CA ASP A 323 -13.96 21.13 22.00
C ASP A 323 -14.10 20.32 23.31
N GLY A 324 -13.06 19.58 23.70
CA GLY A 324 -13.04 18.70 24.87
C GLY A 324 -13.46 17.26 24.60
N SER A 325 -13.81 16.91 23.36
CA SER A 325 -14.15 15.55 22.94
C SER A 325 -12.96 14.61 23.12
N VAL A 326 -13.17 13.47 23.78
CA VAL A 326 -12.11 12.49 24.04
C VAL A 326 -12.00 11.51 22.87
N LEU A 327 -10.84 11.48 22.22
CA LEU A 327 -10.55 10.53 21.13
C LEU A 327 -9.81 9.29 21.61
N GLN A 328 -8.82 9.46 22.50
CA GLN A 328 -8.10 8.33 23.08
C GLN A 328 -8.00 8.50 24.59
N PHE A 329 -8.16 7.40 25.33
CA PHE A 329 -7.93 7.40 26.78
C PHE A 329 -6.45 7.47 27.14
N HIS A 330 -5.59 6.90 26.29
CA HIS A 330 -4.14 6.97 26.38
C HIS A 330 -3.58 7.12 24.98
N TYR A 331 -2.67 8.07 24.78
CA TYR A 331 -2.00 8.24 23.51
C TYR A 331 -1.35 6.92 23.05
N GLY A 332 -1.79 6.40 21.90
CA GLY A 332 -1.24 5.18 21.33
C GLY A 332 -1.38 3.92 22.19
N GLU A 333 -2.39 3.88 23.08
CA GLU A 333 -2.72 2.76 23.99
C GLU A 333 -1.67 2.50 25.10
N ASP A 334 -0.53 3.22 25.10
CA ASP A 334 0.56 3.04 26.08
C ASP A 334 1.07 4.34 26.72
N SER A 335 0.58 5.50 26.28
CA SER A 335 0.98 6.85 26.71
C SER A 335 2.47 7.16 26.52
N LEU A 336 3.16 6.44 25.64
CA LEU A 336 4.58 6.67 25.38
C LEU A 336 4.78 7.67 24.25
N ASP A 337 5.81 8.50 24.41
CA ASP A 337 6.30 9.36 23.35
C ASP A 337 7.09 8.55 22.31
N VAL A 338 6.76 8.75 21.03
CA VAL A 338 7.40 8.06 19.88
C VAL A 338 8.90 8.30 19.85
N ILE A 339 9.37 9.51 20.19
CA ILE A 339 10.82 9.82 20.16
C ILE A 339 11.59 9.14 21.29
N LYS A 340 10.94 8.90 22.44
CA LYS A 340 11.55 8.26 23.63
C LYS A 340 11.37 6.73 23.62
N ALA A 341 10.40 6.20 22.88
CA ALA A 341 10.03 4.78 22.93
C ALA A 341 11.04 3.80 22.29
N LYS A 342 11.92 4.24 21.37
CA LYS A 342 12.75 3.30 20.58
C LYS A 342 13.65 2.38 21.42
N HIS A 343 14.27 2.87 22.50
CA HIS A 343 15.13 2.06 23.38
C HIS A 343 14.39 1.41 24.55
N ILE A 344 13.05 1.51 24.63
CA ILE A 344 12.33 1.03 25.80
C ILE A 344 12.40 -0.50 25.93
N ASN A 345 12.30 -1.22 24.80
CA ASN A 345 12.35 -2.67 24.74
C ASN A 345 13.77 -3.24 24.62
N GLN A 346 14.80 -2.39 24.58
CA GLN A 346 16.21 -2.82 24.51
C GLN A 346 16.75 -3.09 25.93
N PHE A 347 16.28 -4.19 26.52
CA PHE A 347 16.61 -4.57 27.90
C PHE A 347 18.10 -4.92 28.06
N SER A 348 18.70 -5.59 27.07
CA SER A 348 20.13 -5.92 27.06
C SER A 348 21.01 -4.69 27.18
N PHE A 349 20.76 -3.68 26.33
CA PHE A 349 21.43 -2.38 26.38
C PHE A 349 21.23 -1.68 27.72
N SER A 350 19.99 -1.69 28.24
CA SER A 350 19.67 -1.03 29.51
C SER A 350 20.34 -1.72 30.71
N ALA A 351 20.48 -3.05 30.66
CA ALA A 351 21.14 -3.83 31.70
C ALA A 351 22.66 -3.60 31.71
N HIS A 352 23.30 -3.52 30.53
CA HIS A 352 24.73 -3.24 30.39
C HIS A 352 25.12 -1.81 30.79
N ASN A 353 24.17 -0.88 30.75
CA ASN A 353 24.34 0.53 31.10
C ASN A 353 23.55 0.92 32.36
N PHE A 354 23.30 -0.03 33.26
CA PHE A 354 22.49 0.18 34.46
C PHE A 354 22.98 1.36 35.32
N GLU A 355 24.29 1.49 35.53
CA GLU A 355 24.87 2.57 36.33
C GLU A 355 24.62 3.95 35.69
N ALA A 356 24.87 4.07 34.37
CA ALA A 356 24.68 5.32 33.64
C ALA A 356 23.20 5.74 33.60
N LEU A 357 22.28 4.79 33.39
CA LEU A 357 20.85 5.06 33.45
C LEU A 357 20.38 5.40 34.87
N SER A 358 20.95 4.76 35.89
CA SER A 358 20.65 5.10 37.28
C SER A 358 21.13 6.50 37.65
N GLN A 359 22.25 6.97 37.08
CA GLN A 359 22.70 8.35 37.23
C GLN A 359 21.77 9.30 36.48
N LYS A 360 21.36 8.99 35.24
CA LYS A 360 20.42 9.83 34.47
C LYS A 360 19.10 10.05 35.22
N TYR A 361 18.47 8.98 35.68
CA TYR A 361 17.12 9.02 36.22
C TYR A 361 17.02 9.28 37.73
N HIS A 362 18.15 9.37 38.44
CA HIS A 362 18.21 9.71 39.86
C HIS A 362 17.10 9.04 40.73
N PRO A 363 17.05 7.69 40.80
CA PRO A 363 15.90 6.97 41.37
C PRO A 363 15.58 7.36 42.81
N LYS A 364 16.57 7.75 43.61
CA LYS A 364 16.34 8.20 45.00
C LYS A 364 15.44 9.45 45.08
N SER A 365 15.60 10.39 44.15
CA SER A 365 14.79 11.61 44.10
C SER A 365 13.39 11.30 43.56
N ALA A 366 13.31 10.52 42.48
CA ALA A 366 12.03 10.16 41.86
C ALA A 366 11.11 9.36 42.80
N LEU A 367 11.68 8.43 43.58
CA LEU A 367 10.90 7.61 44.53
C LEU A 367 10.32 8.42 45.70
N ALA A 368 10.80 9.63 45.97
CA ALA A 368 10.27 10.47 47.04
C ALA A 368 8.93 11.13 46.65
N SER A 369 8.68 11.34 45.35
CA SER A 369 7.49 12.00 44.82
C SER A 369 6.44 11.04 44.24
N LEU A 370 6.76 9.74 44.11
CA LEU A 370 5.92 8.76 43.41
C LEU A 370 5.30 7.74 44.37
N GLU A 371 4.09 7.29 44.05
CA GLU A 371 3.44 6.20 44.77
C GLU A 371 3.82 4.84 44.19
N ILE A 372 4.29 3.90 45.02
CA ILE A 372 4.89 2.63 44.55
C ILE A 372 4.00 1.41 44.87
N LYS A 373 3.26 1.44 45.97
CA LYS A 373 2.61 0.23 46.53
C LYS A 373 1.36 -0.18 45.75
N GLN A 374 0.41 0.74 45.58
CA GLN A 374 -0.90 0.43 44.99
C GLN A 374 -0.79 0.00 43.53
N GLY A 375 -0.08 0.79 42.72
CA GLY A 375 0.10 0.53 41.29
C GLY A 375 0.79 -0.81 41.01
N GLU A 376 1.88 -1.14 41.72
CA GLU A 376 2.60 -2.39 41.49
C GLU A 376 1.80 -3.63 41.92
N GLU A 377 1.04 -3.55 43.02
CA GLU A 377 0.17 -4.64 43.48
C GLU A 377 -0.96 -4.90 42.50
N TYR A 378 -1.60 -3.85 41.98
CA TYR A 378 -2.65 -3.98 40.99
C TYR A 378 -2.11 -4.53 39.66
N ALA A 379 -0.99 -4.01 39.16
CA ALA A 379 -0.35 -4.51 37.94
C ALA A 379 -0.03 -6.01 38.02
N LYS A 380 0.43 -6.50 39.18
CA LYS A 380 0.65 -7.94 39.41
C LYS A 380 -0.66 -8.75 39.40
N LYS A 381 -1.78 -8.19 39.85
CA LYS A 381 -3.10 -8.84 39.82
C LYS A 381 -3.66 -8.90 38.40
N ALA A 382 -3.59 -7.79 37.66
CA ALA A 382 -4.03 -7.67 36.27
C ALA A 382 -3.30 -8.66 35.37
N LEU A 383 -1.95 -8.66 35.40
CA LEU A 383 -1.12 -9.59 34.61
C LEU A 383 -1.39 -11.07 34.90
N LYS A 384 -1.88 -11.43 36.09
CA LYS A 384 -2.21 -12.82 36.44
C LYS A 384 -3.60 -13.24 35.97
N LYS A 385 -4.54 -12.29 35.80
CA LYS A 385 -5.95 -12.54 35.48
C LYS A 385 -6.48 -11.46 34.50
N PRO A 386 -6.06 -11.49 33.22
CA PRO A 386 -6.35 -10.44 32.24
C PRO A 386 -7.83 -10.29 31.87
N GLY A 387 -8.68 -11.30 32.16
CA GLY A 387 -10.13 -11.20 31.94
C GLY A 387 -10.95 -10.81 33.17
N LYS A 388 -10.33 -10.66 34.35
CA LYS A 388 -11.03 -10.27 35.60
C LYS A 388 -10.72 -8.84 36.04
N TYR A 389 -9.52 -8.36 35.73
CA TYR A 389 -9.07 -7.03 36.11
C TYR A 389 -8.66 -6.30 34.84
N ASP A 390 -9.08 -5.04 34.74
CA ASP A 390 -8.70 -4.17 33.64
C ASP A 390 -7.19 -3.87 33.69
N PRO A 391 -6.59 -3.48 32.56
CA PRO A 391 -5.18 -3.11 32.50
C PRO A 391 -4.83 -2.04 33.54
N ALA A 392 -3.62 -2.12 34.08
CA ALA A 392 -3.18 -1.21 35.15
C ALA A 392 -3.20 0.27 34.72
N LEU A 393 -2.91 0.55 33.44
CA LEU A 393 -2.94 1.90 32.87
C LEU A 393 -4.32 2.54 32.93
N SER A 394 -5.39 1.75 32.79
CA SER A 394 -6.77 2.25 32.80
C SER A 394 -7.27 2.65 34.19
N VAL A 395 -6.64 2.12 35.26
CA VAL A 395 -7.08 2.35 36.64
C VAL A 395 -6.23 3.39 37.35
N TYR A 396 -4.92 3.40 37.10
CA TYR A 396 -3.98 4.28 37.78
C TYR A 396 -3.23 5.14 36.78
N ASN A 397 -3.03 6.41 37.14
CA ASN A 397 -2.28 7.34 36.30
C ASN A 397 -0.78 6.93 36.28
N PRO A 398 -0.20 6.66 35.08
CA PRO A 398 1.19 6.23 34.95
C PRO A 398 2.20 7.31 35.38
N GLY A 399 1.84 8.60 35.36
CA GLY A 399 2.68 9.72 35.79
C GLY A 399 2.90 9.81 37.30
N THR A 400 2.00 9.24 38.11
CA THR A 400 2.03 9.31 39.59
C THR A 400 2.36 7.98 40.24
N HIS A 401 1.97 6.87 39.62
CA HIS A 401 2.10 5.53 40.17
C HIS A 401 3.23 4.74 39.49
N LEU A 402 4.30 4.44 40.22
CA LEU A 402 5.43 3.68 39.68
C LEU A 402 5.06 2.21 39.49
N GLY A 403 5.35 1.67 38.30
CA GLY A 403 5.10 0.27 37.96
C GLY A 403 3.76 0.02 37.27
N VAL A 404 2.99 1.08 37.02
CA VAL A 404 1.88 1.08 36.07
C VAL A 404 2.46 1.27 34.68
N VAL A 405 2.50 0.20 33.92
CA VAL A 405 3.12 0.13 32.57
C VAL A 405 2.24 -0.70 31.66
N SER A 406 2.46 -0.62 30.35
CA SER A 406 1.74 -1.47 29.39
C SER A 406 2.04 -2.95 29.64
N GLU A 407 1.02 -3.81 29.47
CA GLU A 407 1.14 -5.24 29.71
C GLU A 407 2.19 -5.89 28.79
N ARG A 408 2.24 -5.41 27.54
CA ARG A 408 3.25 -5.83 26.56
C ARG A 408 4.67 -5.57 27.06
N PHE A 409 4.93 -4.39 27.62
CA PHE A 409 6.23 -4.05 28.19
C PHE A 409 6.53 -4.89 29.44
N ALA A 410 5.56 -5.05 30.33
CA ALA A 410 5.72 -5.86 31.54
C ALA A 410 6.04 -7.33 31.25
N LEU A 411 5.37 -7.93 30.26
CA LEU A 411 5.62 -9.30 29.80
C LEU A 411 7.01 -9.43 29.16
N ALA A 412 7.38 -8.51 28.27
CA ALA A 412 8.69 -8.52 27.61
C ALA A 412 9.85 -8.36 28.63
N MET A 413 9.68 -7.48 29.62
CA MET A 413 10.64 -7.31 30.71
C MET A 413 10.75 -8.59 31.56
N LYS A 414 9.63 -9.21 31.90
CA LYS A 414 9.60 -10.47 32.67
C LYS A 414 10.32 -11.58 31.92
N GLU A 415 10.02 -11.74 30.63
CA GLU A 415 10.63 -12.74 29.75
C GLU A 415 12.15 -12.54 29.64
N TYR A 416 12.64 -11.31 29.48
CA TYR A 416 14.08 -11.02 29.45
C TYR A 416 14.78 -11.40 30.76
N VAL A 417 14.19 -11.04 31.91
CA VAL A 417 14.76 -11.35 33.22
C VAL A 417 14.76 -12.86 33.51
N GLU A 418 13.77 -13.61 33.02
CA GLU A 418 13.68 -15.07 33.19
C GLU A 418 14.61 -15.83 32.24
N LYS A 419 14.67 -15.44 30.96
CA LYS A 419 15.57 -16.07 29.97
C LYS A 419 17.05 -15.72 30.23
N ASN A 420 17.31 -14.54 30.77
CA ASN A 420 18.64 -13.99 31.05
C ASN A 420 19.69 -14.31 29.97
N PRO A 421 19.45 -13.93 28.70
CA PRO A 421 20.31 -14.33 27.57
C PRO A 421 21.76 -13.82 27.71
N ASP A 422 21.95 -12.73 28.43
CA ASP A 422 23.25 -12.07 28.60
C ASP A 422 24.00 -12.50 29.88
N ALA A 423 23.47 -13.49 30.61
CA ALA A 423 24.04 -14.00 31.87
C ALA A 423 24.29 -12.91 32.93
N MET A 424 23.39 -11.92 33.01
CA MET A 424 23.48 -10.80 33.96
C MET A 424 23.32 -11.28 35.41
N PRO A 425 23.95 -10.62 36.39
CA PRO A 425 23.91 -11.01 37.80
C PRO A 425 22.56 -10.64 38.47
N PHE A 426 21.47 -11.23 38.00
CA PHE A 426 20.14 -11.04 38.58
C PHE A 426 19.89 -11.87 39.84
N GLU A 427 20.60 -12.99 40.01
CA GLU A 427 20.52 -13.90 41.16
C GLU A 427 21.82 -13.96 41.96
N LYS A 428 21.72 -14.19 43.27
CA LYS A 428 22.88 -14.35 44.16
C LYS A 428 23.47 -15.75 43.96
N GLY A 429 24.45 -15.89 43.07
CA GLY A 429 25.20 -17.15 42.87
C GLY A 429 25.46 -17.56 41.41
N SER A 430 25.09 -16.74 40.42
CA SER A 430 25.44 -17.02 39.01
C SER A 430 26.97 -16.99 38.80
N GLU A 431 27.52 -17.83 37.92
CA GLU A 431 28.97 -17.95 37.69
C GLU A 431 29.64 -16.62 37.24
N SER A 432 28.85 -15.68 36.70
CA SER A 432 29.24 -14.29 36.42
C SER A 432 29.49 -13.43 37.68
N SER A 433 29.26 -13.98 38.87
CA SER A 433 29.51 -13.38 40.20
C SER A 433 30.99 -13.21 40.56
N LYS A 434 31.95 -13.64 39.73
CA LYS A 434 33.37 -13.39 39.97
C LYS A 434 33.76 -11.99 39.48
N ASN A 435 33.49 -10.99 40.32
CA ASN A 435 34.18 -9.70 40.38
C ASN A 435 34.37 -8.94 39.06
N THR A 436 33.36 -8.21 38.62
CA THR A 436 33.62 -6.95 37.89
C THR A 436 32.88 -5.84 38.62
N ALA A 437 33.62 -4.84 39.13
CA ALA A 437 33.05 -3.66 39.80
C ALA A 437 31.92 -2.98 38.99
N ARG A 438 31.91 -3.23 37.67
CA ARG A 438 30.95 -2.77 36.65
C ARG A 438 29.48 -3.13 36.89
N TYR A 439 29.17 -4.26 37.51
CA TYR A 439 27.77 -4.66 37.79
C TYR A 439 27.44 -4.61 39.29
N ALA A 440 28.27 -3.92 40.08
CA ALA A 440 28.08 -3.82 41.51
C ALA A 440 26.71 -3.19 41.84
N GLY A 441 25.81 -4.00 42.40
CA GLY A 441 24.50 -3.55 42.84
C GLY A 441 23.35 -3.75 41.84
N LEU A 442 23.58 -4.34 40.66
CA LEU A 442 22.50 -4.81 39.79
C LEU A 442 21.79 -6.00 40.45
N THR A 443 20.47 -5.91 40.58
CA THR A 443 19.61 -7.00 41.09
C THR A 443 18.32 -7.00 40.30
N LYS A 444 17.60 -8.13 40.26
CA LYS A 444 16.29 -8.24 39.59
C LYS A 444 15.33 -7.10 39.97
N ASN A 445 15.21 -6.79 41.26
CA ASN A 445 14.29 -5.77 41.74
C ASN A 445 14.73 -4.35 41.37
N LYS A 446 16.03 -4.04 41.47
CA LYS A 446 16.56 -2.73 41.09
C LYS A 446 16.49 -2.50 39.58
N PHE A 447 16.75 -3.53 38.79
CA PHE A 447 16.59 -3.46 37.33
C PHE A 447 15.14 -3.21 36.95
N LYS A 448 14.19 -3.96 37.54
CA LYS A 448 12.76 -3.74 37.33
C LYS A 448 12.34 -2.31 37.71
N ALA A 449 12.78 -1.82 38.86
CA ALA A 449 12.49 -0.46 39.30
C ALA A 449 13.04 0.58 38.33
N LEU A 450 14.28 0.42 37.86
CA LEU A 450 14.90 1.31 36.89
C LEU A 450 14.15 1.29 35.55
N MET A 451 13.72 0.13 35.07
CA MET A 451 12.99 0.01 33.81
C MET A 451 11.58 0.62 33.90
N ASN A 452 10.89 0.47 35.04
CA ASN A 452 9.63 1.16 35.29
C ASN A 452 9.81 2.68 35.35
N LEU A 453 10.92 3.14 35.93
CA LEU A 453 11.25 4.57 36.01
C LEU A 453 11.62 5.11 34.60
N LYS A 454 12.33 4.31 33.80
CA LYS A 454 12.58 4.62 32.39
C LYS A 454 11.26 4.77 31.62
N TYR A 455 10.29 3.87 31.83
CA TYR A 455 8.96 3.96 31.22
C TYR A 455 8.26 5.27 31.58
N LEU A 456 8.27 5.64 32.86
CA LEU A 456 7.70 6.90 33.36
C LEU A 456 8.29 8.13 32.66
N HIS A 457 9.62 8.22 32.51
CA HIS A 457 10.25 9.35 31.79
C HIS A 457 10.07 9.29 30.27
N SER A 458 9.64 8.15 29.73
CA SER A 458 9.30 7.98 28.32
C SER A 458 7.84 8.29 28.00
N LEU A 459 7.03 8.69 29.00
CA LEU A 459 5.67 9.14 28.76
C LEU A 459 5.64 10.39 27.87
N VAL A 460 4.54 10.53 27.14
CA VAL A 460 4.21 11.76 26.42
C VAL A 460 3.83 12.85 27.40
N GLU A 461 4.33 14.07 27.15
CA GLU A 461 4.07 15.22 28.00
C GLU A 461 2.65 15.77 27.74
N PRO A 462 1.93 16.22 28.78
CA PRO A 462 0.70 16.98 28.61
C PRO A 462 0.94 18.26 27.80
N GLY A 463 0.00 18.60 26.93
CA GLY A 463 0.07 19.72 25.99
C GLY A 463 0.68 19.35 24.63
N GLU A 464 1.28 18.17 24.47
CA GLU A 464 1.89 17.75 23.21
C GLU A 464 0.85 17.67 22.07
N ALA A 465 1.15 18.30 20.93
CA ALA A 465 0.27 18.37 19.77
C ALA A 465 0.36 17.09 18.91
N VAL A 466 -0.08 15.97 19.48
CA VAL A 466 0.01 14.63 18.88
C VAL A 466 -0.73 14.49 17.56
N GLY A 467 -1.79 15.28 17.33
CA GLY A 467 -2.51 15.28 16.06
C GLY A 467 -1.68 15.79 14.88
N ILE A 468 -1.00 16.92 15.06
CA ILE A 468 -0.10 17.49 14.05
C ILE A 468 1.08 16.55 13.79
N LEU A 469 1.66 15.96 14.84
CA LEU A 469 2.74 14.98 14.69
C LEU A 469 2.29 13.74 13.89
N ALA A 470 1.07 13.25 14.14
CA ALA A 470 0.50 12.14 13.38
C ALA A 470 0.26 12.53 11.91
N ALA A 471 -0.30 13.71 11.66
CA ALA A 471 -0.53 14.24 10.31
C ALA A 471 0.79 14.34 9.52
N GLN A 472 1.84 14.91 10.12
CA GLN A 472 3.15 15.04 9.47
C GLN A 472 3.83 13.70 9.26
N SER A 473 3.69 12.77 10.21
CA SER A 473 4.29 11.43 10.12
C SER A 473 3.66 10.54 9.05
N VAL A 474 2.48 10.90 8.54
CA VAL A 474 1.84 10.26 7.38
C VAL A 474 2.03 11.08 6.12
N GLY A 475 1.89 12.41 6.20
CA GLY A 475 2.02 13.34 5.08
C GLY A 475 3.42 13.41 4.49
N GLU A 476 4.46 13.65 5.30
CA GLU A 476 5.84 13.78 4.78
C GLU A 476 6.33 12.50 4.12
N PRO A 477 6.17 11.29 4.72
CA PRO A 477 6.62 10.07 4.05
C PRO A 477 5.80 9.73 2.81
N SER A 478 4.56 10.22 2.69
CA SER A 478 3.77 10.05 1.47
C SER A 478 4.44 10.71 0.25
N THR A 479 5.16 11.82 0.45
CA THR A 479 5.97 12.44 -0.61
C THR A 479 7.01 11.47 -1.18
N GLN A 480 7.59 10.59 -0.34
CA GLN A 480 8.59 9.60 -0.79
C GLN A 480 7.97 8.45 -1.58
N MET A 481 6.68 8.17 -1.37
CA MET A 481 5.95 7.13 -2.10
C MET A 481 5.71 7.52 -3.57
N THR A 482 5.61 8.82 -3.85
CA THR A 482 5.49 9.32 -5.23
C THR A 482 6.66 8.89 -6.11
N LEU A 483 7.87 8.91 -5.54
CA LEU A 483 9.14 8.67 -6.23
C LEU A 483 9.53 7.18 -6.28
N ASN A 484 9.12 6.38 -5.29
CA ASN A 484 9.61 5.00 -5.09
C ASN A 484 8.78 3.90 -5.75
N THR A 485 7.78 4.24 -6.59
CA THR A 485 6.90 3.26 -7.26
C THR A 485 7.69 2.22 -8.09
N PHE A 486 8.89 2.57 -8.58
CA PHE A 486 9.68 1.74 -9.49
C PHE A 486 10.51 0.62 -8.87
N HIS A 487 10.99 0.75 -7.64
CA HIS A 487 11.85 -0.29 -7.06
C HIS A 487 11.08 -1.58 -6.68
N PHE A 488 9.74 -1.49 -6.63
CA PHE A 488 8.85 -2.59 -6.27
C PHE A 488 7.85 -2.94 -7.38
N ALA A 489 7.99 -2.35 -8.58
CA ALA A 489 7.10 -2.60 -9.74
C ALA A 489 7.06 -4.06 -10.21
N GLY A 490 7.96 -4.92 -9.72
CA GLY A 490 7.90 -6.38 -9.88
C GLY A 490 6.71 -7.05 -9.16
N TYR A 491 6.00 -6.34 -8.27
CA TYR A 491 4.77 -6.82 -7.60
C TYR A 491 3.48 -6.47 -8.36
N GLY A 492 3.56 -6.03 -9.62
CA GLY A 492 2.40 -5.73 -10.48
C GLY A 492 1.49 -6.92 -10.84
N ALA A 493 1.70 -8.09 -10.22
CA ALA A 493 0.80 -9.23 -10.33
C ALA A 493 -0.43 -9.12 -9.42
N ALA A 494 -0.42 -8.22 -8.43
CA ALA A 494 -1.58 -7.95 -7.59
C ALA A 494 -2.34 -6.73 -8.12
N ASN A 495 -3.54 -6.94 -8.65
CA ASN A 495 -4.50 -5.93 -9.15
C ASN A 495 -5.04 -5.01 -8.02
N VAL A 496 -4.20 -4.53 -7.11
CA VAL A 496 -4.60 -3.74 -5.94
C VAL A 496 -4.14 -2.29 -6.14
N THR A 497 -4.98 -1.32 -5.79
CA THR A 497 -4.57 0.09 -5.75
C THR A 497 -3.44 0.27 -4.75
N LEU A 498 -2.29 0.80 -5.20
CA LEU A 498 -1.09 1.01 -4.39
C LEU A 498 -0.77 2.49 -4.26
N GLY A 499 0.04 2.84 -3.26
CA GLY A 499 0.60 4.17 -3.12
C GLY A 499 -0.37 5.24 -2.62
N ILE A 500 -0.16 6.47 -3.07
CA ILE A 500 -1.01 7.63 -2.71
C ILE A 500 -2.47 7.44 -3.13
N PRO A 501 -2.81 6.94 -4.33
CA PRO A 501 -4.22 6.72 -4.69
C PRO A 501 -4.98 5.87 -3.66
N ARG A 502 -4.34 4.81 -3.14
CA ARG A 502 -4.91 3.99 -2.07
C ARG A 502 -5.02 4.73 -0.75
N LEU A 503 -3.99 5.50 -0.39
CA LEU A 503 -4.01 6.32 0.82
C LEU A 503 -5.13 7.37 0.78
N ARG A 504 -5.40 7.97 -0.39
CA ARG A 504 -6.52 8.90 -0.62
C ARG A 504 -7.88 8.22 -0.48
N GLU A 505 -8.05 7.04 -1.08
CA GLU A 505 -9.29 6.24 -0.94
C GLU A 505 -9.62 5.94 0.53
N ILE A 506 -8.60 5.63 1.34
CA ILE A 506 -8.77 5.36 2.76
C ILE A 506 -9.02 6.66 3.53
N ILE A 507 -8.06 7.58 3.51
CA ILE A 507 -8.02 8.72 4.43
C ILE A 507 -8.90 9.88 3.94
N MET A 508 -8.80 10.26 2.68
CA MET A 508 -9.38 11.53 2.20
C MET A 508 -10.85 11.37 1.79
N THR A 509 -11.19 10.29 1.08
CA THR A 509 -12.55 10.11 0.57
C THR A 509 -13.38 9.15 1.42
N ALA A 510 -12.74 8.34 2.28
CA ALA A 510 -13.41 7.28 3.04
C ALA A 510 -14.36 6.45 2.14
N ALA A 511 -13.83 6.01 1.00
CA ALA A 511 -14.64 5.48 -0.10
C ALA A 511 -15.45 4.24 0.32
N ARG A 512 -16.79 4.33 0.19
CA ARG A 512 -17.71 3.19 0.39
C ARG A 512 -17.62 2.14 -0.72
N LYS A 513 -17.23 2.56 -1.93
CA LYS A 513 -17.02 1.72 -3.11
C LYS A 513 -15.59 1.95 -3.61
N ILE A 514 -14.67 1.08 -3.20
CA ILE A 514 -13.26 1.16 -3.61
C ILE A 514 -13.08 0.62 -5.04
N LYS A 515 -12.04 1.07 -5.74
CA LYS A 515 -11.78 0.66 -7.14
C LYS A 515 -11.41 -0.82 -7.26
N THR A 516 -10.66 -1.35 -6.29
CA THR A 516 -10.16 -2.74 -6.31
C THR A 516 -10.49 -3.48 -5.00
N PRO A 517 -11.77 -3.82 -4.76
CA PRO A 517 -12.19 -4.53 -3.57
C PRO A 517 -11.67 -5.97 -3.60
N THR A 518 -11.06 -6.42 -2.50
CA THR A 518 -10.52 -7.77 -2.36
C THR A 518 -10.79 -8.35 -0.98
N MET A 519 -10.97 -9.67 -0.90
CA MET A 519 -11.00 -10.41 0.37
C MET A 519 -9.96 -11.53 0.35
N LEU A 520 -9.36 -11.77 1.52
CA LEU A 520 -8.52 -12.92 1.81
C LEU A 520 -9.33 -13.91 2.65
N LEU A 521 -9.47 -15.11 2.11
CA LEU A 521 -10.28 -16.19 2.69
C LEU A 521 -9.34 -17.29 3.19
N PRO A 522 -9.10 -17.41 4.51
CA PRO A 522 -8.30 -18.50 5.05
C PRO A 522 -9.06 -19.83 4.92
N LEU A 523 -8.36 -20.88 4.50
CA LEU A 523 -8.96 -22.21 4.36
C LEU A 523 -8.93 -22.97 5.68
N CYS A 524 -9.98 -23.73 5.96
CA CYS A 524 -10.00 -24.69 7.06
C CYS A 524 -8.88 -25.73 6.87
N PRO A 525 -8.24 -26.20 7.96
CA PRO A 525 -7.11 -27.14 7.87
C PRO A 525 -7.47 -28.48 7.22
N GLU A 526 -8.75 -28.86 7.22
CA GLU A 526 -9.26 -30.09 6.59
C GLU A 526 -9.48 -29.97 5.06
N THR A 527 -9.35 -28.78 4.50
CA THR A 527 -9.63 -28.52 3.08
C THR A 527 -8.48 -29.00 2.19
N THR A 528 -8.77 -29.98 1.33
CA THR A 528 -7.83 -30.44 0.28
C THR A 528 -7.66 -29.41 -0.83
N PRO A 529 -6.49 -29.29 -1.49
CA PRO A 529 -6.26 -28.31 -2.57
C PRO A 529 -7.22 -28.48 -3.75
N LYS A 530 -7.63 -29.72 -4.06
CA LYS A 530 -8.65 -29.98 -5.08
C LYS A 530 -10.00 -29.35 -4.74
N LYS A 531 -10.44 -29.43 -3.48
CA LYS A 531 -11.68 -28.79 -3.01
C LYS A 531 -11.56 -27.26 -3.06
N ALA A 532 -10.40 -26.71 -2.74
CA ALA A 532 -10.14 -25.26 -2.81
C ALA A 532 -10.23 -24.75 -4.26
N SER A 533 -9.56 -25.39 -5.21
CA SER A 533 -9.64 -25.06 -6.64
C SER A 533 -11.07 -25.19 -7.18
N GLN A 534 -11.80 -26.25 -6.79
CA GLN A 534 -13.22 -26.42 -7.14
C GLN A 534 -14.10 -25.30 -6.57
N PHE A 535 -13.80 -24.84 -5.36
CA PHE A 535 -14.50 -23.73 -4.73
C PHE A 535 -14.25 -22.42 -5.47
N CYS A 536 -12.99 -22.12 -5.83
CA CYS A 536 -12.63 -20.93 -6.63
C CYS A 536 -13.43 -20.84 -7.93
N LYS A 537 -13.57 -21.98 -8.63
CA LYS A 537 -14.36 -22.08 -9.87
C LYS A 537 -15.84 -21.79 -9.62
N SER A 538 -16.43 -22.36 -8.57
CA SER A 538 -17.85 -22.13 -8.25
C SER A 538 -18.15 -20.73 -7.69
N ALA A 539 -17.21 -20.11 -6.98
CA ALA A 539 -17.39 -18.80 -6.36
C ALA A 539 -17.21 -17.65 -7.36
N SER A 540 -16.42 -17.87 -8.41
CA SER A 540 -16.19 -16.87 -9.48
C SER A 540 -17.47 -16.62 -10.29
N ARG A 541 -17.64 -15.38 -10.75
CA ARG A 541 -18.75 -14.99 -11.62
C ARG A 541 -18.54 -15.58 -13.01
N LEU A 542 -19.53 -16.33 -13.47
CA LEU A 542 -19.55 -16.89 -14.82
C LEU A 542 -20.63 -16.19 -15.65
N THR A 543 -20.22 -15.51 -16.71
CA THR A 543 -21.15 -14.95 -17.69
C THR A 543 -21.39 -15.92 -18.84
N LEU A 544 -22.53 -15.78 -19.52
CA LEU A 544 -22.86 -16.64 -20.65
C LEU A 544 -21.81 -16.50 -21.77
N ALA A 545 -21.26 -15.29 -21.98
CA ALA A 545 -20.21 -15.03 -22.96
C ALA A 545 -18.99 -15.96 -22.84
N GLN A 546 -18.61 -16.36 -21.62
CA GLN A 546 -17.47 -17.27 -21.40
C GLN A 546 -17.75 -18.71 -21.83
N LEU A 547 -19.03 -19.08 -21.99
CA LEU A 547 -19.47 -20.40 -22.43
C LEU A 547 -19.76 -20.47 -23.94
N VAL A 548 -20.00 -19.32 -24.57
CA VAL A 548 -20.33 -19.26 -26.00
C VAL A 548 -19.05 -19.28 -26.83
N ASN A 549 -18.95 -20.24 -27.74
CA ASN A 549 -17.88 -20.30 -28.73
C ASN A 549 -18.21 -19.40 -29.93
N ASN A 550 -19.39 -19.57 -30.53
CA ASN A 550 -19.86 -18.70 -31.60
C ASN A 550 -21.40 -18.63 -31.67
N VAL A 551 -21.91 -17.59 -32.34
CA VAL A 551 -23.34 -17.38 -32.57
C VAL A 551 -23.61 -17.25 -34.06
N MET A 552 -24.59 -18.01 -34.56
CA MET A 552 -25.05 -17.94 -35.94
C MET A 552 -26.49 -17.45 -35.98
N VAL A 553 -26.74 -16.33 -36.67
CA VAL A 553 -28.09 -15.81 -36.87
C VAL A 553 -28.46 -15.90 -38.35
N LYS A 554 -29.57 -16.57 -38.64
CA LYS A 554 -30.14 -16.66 -40.00
C LYS A 554 -31.43 -15.85 -40.05
N GLU A 555 -31.39 -14.74 -40.77
CA GLU A 555 -32.57 -13.91 -41.05
C GLU A 555 -33.29 -14.45 -42.29
N ARG A 556 -34.61 -14.68 -42.17
CA ARG A 556 -35.48 -15.07 -43.30
C ARG A 556 -36.78 -14.27 -43.25
N ILE A 557 -37.33 -13.96 -44.41
CA ILE A 557 -38.67 -13.38 -44.53
C ILE A 557 -39.60 -14.50 -45.00
N SER A 558 -40.61 -14.82 -44.21
CA SER A 558 -41.61 -15.82 -44.57
C SER A 558 -42.58 -15.25 -45.61
N ALA A 559 -42.85 -16.04 -46.66
CA ALA A 559 -43.87 -15.71 -47.65
C ALA A 559 -45.28 -15.95 -47.08
N LYS A 560 -46.32 -15.36 -47.70
CA LYS A 560 -47.70 -15.55 -47.26
C LYS A 560 -48.09 -17.03 -47.43
N SER A 561 -48.28 -17.74 -46.31
CA SER A 561 -48.73 -19.14 -46.24
C SER A 561 -50.01 -19.26 -45.40
N SER A 562 -50.76 -20.34 -45.59
CA SER A 562 -51.92 -20.72 -44.77
C SER A 562 -51.54 -20.92 -43.29
N GLU A 563 -50.29 -21.29 -43.00
CA GLU A 563 -49.80 -21.50 -41.63
C GLU A 563 -49.49 -20.19 -40.88
N ASN A 564 -49.24 -19.08 -41.60
CA ASN A 564 -48.88 -17.77 -41.02
C ASN A 564 -50.02 -16.74 -41.08
N ASN A 565 -51.30 -17.18 -41.13
CA ASN A 565 -52.47 -16.30 -41.26
C ASN A 565 -52.36 -15.29 -42.44
N TYR A 566 -51.75 -15.69 -43.56
CA TYR A 566 -51.48 -14.83 -44.73
C TYR A 566 -50.67 -13.55 -44.43
N ARG A 567 -49.97 -13.48 -43.30
CA ARG A 567 -49.06 -12.37 -42.93
C ARG A 567 -47.61 -12.71 -43.31
N ARG A 568 -46.85 -11.69 -43.69
CA ARG A 568 -45.39 -11.79 -43.80
C ARG A 568 -44.81 -11.60 -42.40
N SER A 569 -43.93 -12.49 -41.95
CA SER A 569 -43.13 -12.32 -40.72
C SER A 569 -41.65 -12.37 -41.06
N LYS A 570 -40.84 -11.66 -40.26
CA LYS A 570 -39.38 -11.80 -40.25
C LYS A 570 -39.03 -12.81 -39.18
N THR A 571 -38.38 -13.89 -39.56
CA THR A 571 -37.93 -14.93 -38.65
C THR A 571 -36.41 -14.85 -38.51
N TYR A 572 -35.94 -14.71 -37.28
CA TYR A 572 -34.53 -14.83 -36.92
C TYR A 572 -34.31 -16.18 -36.25
N SER A 573 -33.61 -17.09 -36.93
CA SER A 573 -33.15 -18.34 -36.34
C SER A 573 -31.77 -18.12 -35.74
N ILE A 574 -31.69 -18.12 -34.41
CA ILE A 574 -30.50 -17.89 -33.61
C ILE A 574 -29.97 -19.26 -33.15
N ARG A 575 -28.72 -19.57 -33.48
CA ARG A 575 -28.01 -20.74 -32.99
C ARG A 575 -26.80 -20.31 -32.18
N VAL A 576 -26.86 -20.53 -30.88
CA VAL A 576 -25.75 -20.30 -29.95
C VAL A 576 -24.99 -21.61 -29.80
N ASN A 577 -23.76 -21.66 -30.29
CA ASN A 577 -22.88 -22.81 -30.10
C ASN A 577 -22.01 -22.58 -28.87
N LEU A 578 -22.12 -23.49 -27.90
CA LEU A 578 -21.40 -23.51 -26.64
C LEU A 578 -20.15 -24.38 -26.79
N PHE A 579 -19.21 -24.27 -25.85
CA PHE A 579 -18.16 -25.29 -25.67
C PHE A 579 -18.78 -26.62 -25.20
N ASP A 580 -18.05 -27.72 -25.31
CA ASP A 580 -18.57 -29.03 -24.88
C ASP A 580 -18.75 -29.08 -23.35
N GLU A 581 -19.75 -29.83 -22.87
CA GLU A 581 -20.03 -29.92 -21.43
C GLU A 581 -18.82 -30.35 -20.60
N LYS A 582 -17.98 -31.23 -21.15
CA LYS A 582 -16.76 -31.67 -20.45
C LYS A 582 -15.80 -30.51 -20.21
N GLU A 583 -15.64 -29.61 -21.18
CA GLU A 583 -14.70 -28.50 -21.12
C GLU A 583 -15.17 -27.45 -20.11
N TYR A 584 -16.40 -26.96 -20.24
CA TYR A 584 -16.89 -25.92 -19.33
C TYR A 584 -17.21 -26.45 -17.93
N ASN A 585 -17.49 -27.75 -17.77
CA ASN A 585 -17.64 -28.35 -16.44
C ASN A 585 -16.28 -28.54 -15.74
N GLU A 586 -15.22 -28.87 -16.48
CA GLU A 586 -13.88 -28.90 -15.91
C GLU A 586 -13.41 -27.50 -15.52
N GLU A 587 -13.65 -26.50 -16.37
CA GLU A 587 -13.12 -25.15 -16.15
C GLU A 587 -13.96 -24.30 -15.18
N TYR A 588 -15.29 -24.34 -15.30
CA TYR A 588 -16.20 -23.48 -14.53
C TYR A 588 -17.14 -24.24 -13.59
N ARG A 589 -17.14 -25.58 -13.62
CA ARG A 589 -17.98 -26.44 -12.75
C ARG A 589 -19.48 -26.20 -12.94
N VAL A 590 -19.90 -26.06 -14.18
CA VAL A 590 -21.31 -25.87 -14.54
C VAL A 590 -21.84 -27.05 -15.35
N SER A 591 -23.04 -27.51 -15.00
CA SER A 591 -23.77 -28.55 -15.75
C SER A 591 -24.60 -27.96 -16.89
N ALA A 592 -24.78 -28.70 -17.99
CA ALA A 592 -25.61 -28.30 -19.12
C ALA A 592 -27.05 -27.93 -18.70
N LYS A 593 -27.61 -28.63 -17.70
CA LYS A 593 -28.94 -28.35 -17.15
C LYS A 593 -29.07 -26.90 -16.64
N ARG A 594 -28.05 -26.40 -15.93
CA ARG A 594 -28.04 -25.02 -15.41
C ARG A 594 -27.95 -24.01 -16.55
N VAL A 595 -27.13 -24.29 -17.56
CA VAL A 595 -27.01 -23.44 -18.75
C VAL A 595 -28.36 -23.37 -19.50
N LYS A 596 -29.05 -24.50 -19.66
CA LYS A 596 -30.39 -24.57 -20.25
C LYS A 596 -31.40 -23.69 -19.51
N GLU A 597 -31.41 -23.76 -18.18
CA GLU A 597 -32.30 -22.93 -17.34
C GLU A 597 -32.02 -21.44 -17.52
N VAL A 598 -30.75 -21.03 -17.54
CA VAL A 598 -30.33 -19.64 -17.70
C VAL A 598 -30.67 -19.10 -19.09
N LEU A 599 -30.44 -19.92 -20.14
CA LEU A 599 -30.80 -19.58 -21.51
C LEU A 599 -32.32 -19.40 -21.69
N ALA A 600 -33.11 -20.31 -21.09
CA ALA A 600 -34.56 -20.31 -21.19
C ALA A 600 -35.25 -19.17 -20.40
N THR A 601 -34.59 -18.64 -19.36
CA THR A 601 -35.21 -17.66 -18.45
C THR A 601 -34.56 -16.29 -18.54
N ALA A 602 -33.31 -16.16 -18.11
CA ALA A 602 -32.60 -14.89 -18.00
C ALA A 602 -32.20 -14.34 -19.38
N PHE A 603 -31.62 -15.18 -20.24
CA PHE A 603 -31.13 -14.75 -21.55
C PHE A 603 -32.26 -14.30 -22.49
N LEU A 604 -33.33 -15.09 -22.62
CA LEU A 604 -34.47 -14.71 -23.45
C LEU A 604 -35.12 -13.40 -22.98
N LYS A 605 -35.28 -13.22 -21.66
CA LYS A 605 -35.85 -12.00 -21.09
C LYS A 605 -34.98 -10.77 -21.41
N ASP A 606 -33.68 -10.88 -21.16
CA ASP A 606 -32.72 -9.81 -21.39
C ASP A 606 -32.59 -9.45 -22.88
N LEU A 607 -32.58 -10.45 -23.75
CA LEU A 607 -32.55 -10.29 -25.20
C LEU A 607 -33.81 -9.61 -25.72
N GLU A 608 -35.01 -10.01 -25.25
CA GLU A 608 -36.25 -9.34 -25.63
C GLU A 608 -36.29 -7.87 -25.18
N GLU A 609 -35.77 -7.57 -23.99
CA GLU A 609 -35.70 -6.21 -23.48
C GLU A 609 -34.77 -5.33 -24.34
N LEU A 610 -33.60 -5.86 -24.72
CA LEU A 610 -32.70 -5.19 -25.66
C LEU A 610 -33.35 -4.95 -27.02
N ILE A 611 -34.04 -5.94 -27.56
CA ILE A 611 -34.73 -5.83 -28.86
C ILE A 611 -35.87 -4.79 -28.78
N ARG A 612 -36.65 -4.79 -27.69
CA ARG A 612 -37.70 -3.78 -27.51
C ARG A 612 -37.12 -2.37 -27.41
N LYS A 613 -35.99 -2.20 -26.72
CA LYS A 613 -35.28 -0.93 -26.62
C LYS A 613 -34.78 -0.48 -28.00
N ASP A 614 -34.15 -1.37 -28.76
CA ASP A 614 -33.67 -1.10 -30.12
C ASP A 614 -34.80 -0.70 -31.07
N ILE A 615 -35.94 -1.42 -31.05
CA ILE A 615 -37.14 -1.07 -31.84
C ILE A 615 -37.71 0.30 -31.43
N LYS A 616 -37.72 0.63 -30.12
CA LYS A 616 -38.22 1.91 -29.61
C LYS A 616 -37.30 3.07 -30.02
N ASP A 617 -35.99 2.88 -29.91
CA ASP A 617 -35.00 3.89 -30.27
C ASP A 617 -35.02 4.15 -31.79
N THR A 618 -35.23 3.10 -32.59
CA THR A 618 -35.41 3.24 -34.04
C THR A 618 -36.64 4.07 -34.42
N LYS A 619 -37.73 3.99 -33.64
CA LYS A 619 -38.93 4.83 -33.82
C LYS A 619 -38.70 6.27 -33.37
N LYS A 620 -37.97 6.49 -32.27
CA LYS A 620 -37.60 7.84 -31.81
C LYS A 620 -36.72 8.58 -32.82
N VAL A 621 -35.80 7.89 -33.49
CA VAL A 621 -34.97 8.49 -34.56
C VAL A 621 -35.81 8.97 -35.74
N GLU A 622 -36.96 8.32 -36.03
CA GLU A 622 -37.92 8.81 -37.03
C GLU A 622 -38.67 10.07 -36.56
N ASP A 623 -38.92 10.22 -35.26
CA ASP A 623 -39.52 11.44 -34.69
C ASP A 623 -38.50 12.60 -34.61
N ILE A 624 -37.21 12.32 -34.42
CA ILE A 624 -36.11 13.31 -34.41
C ILE A 624 -35.80 13.86 -35.81
N SER A 625 -36.28 13.21 -36.87
CA SER A 625 -36.26 13.75 -38.25
C SER A 625 -37.11 15.03 -38.40
N LYS A 626 -37.94 15.39 -37.41
CA LYS A 626 -38.50 16.73 -37.28
C LYS A 626 -37.56 17.57 -36.42
N GLY A 627 -36.71 18.34 -37.10
CA GLY A 627 -35.53 19.04 -36.59
C GLY A 627 -35.62 19.55 -35.15
N HIS A 628 -34.90 18.87 -34.26
CA HIS A 628 -34.30 19.49 -33.09
C HIS A 628 -32.79 19.56 -33.33
N LYS A 629 -32.18 20.71 -33.00
CA LYS A 629 -30.72 20.89 -33.01
C LYS A 629 -30.09 19.81 -32.15
N LEU A 630 -29.18 19.03 -32.73
CA LEU A 630 -28.24 18.23 -31.97
C LEU A 630 -27.38 19.22 -31.16
N ASP A 631 -27.44 19.13 -29.83
CA ASP A 631 -26.37 19.70 -29.02
C ASP A 631 -25.07 19.05 -29.51
N GLY A 632 -24.07 19.89 -29.77
CA GLY A 632 -22.73 19.45 -30.14
C GLY A 632 -22.15 18.51 -29.06
N PRO A 633 -21.01 17.86 -29.34
CA PRO A 633 -20.29 17.15 -28.29
C PRO A 633 -20.13 18.13 -27.11
N GLN A 634 -20.51 17.71 -25.91
CA GLN A 634 -20.42 18.50 -24.68
C GLN A 634 -18.99 19.04 -24.52
N ASP A 635 -18.74 20.23 -25.04
CA ASP A 635 -17.89 21.20 -24.35
C ASP A 635 -18.70 21.62 -23.12
N THR A 636 -18.10 21.41 -21.96
CA THR A 636 -18.60 21.85 -20.66
C THR A 636 -19.00 23.33 -20.73
N ASN A 637 -20.25 23.60 -20.34
CA ASN A 637 -20.89 24.91 -20.38
C ASN A 637 -20.02 26.04 -19.81
N GLU A 638 -19.72 27.01 -20.68
CA GLU A 638 -19.50 28.41 -20.32
C GLU A 638 -20.87 29.08 -20.11
N ASP A 639 -21.09 29.66 -18.92
CA ASP A 639 -22.04 30.76 -18.73
C ASP A 639 -21.25 32.07 -18.81
N GLU A 640 -21.18 32.66 -20.00
CA GLU A 640 -20.84 34.07 -20.16
C GLU A 640 -22.12 34.91 -20.07
N ASN A 641 -22.27 35.67 -18.98
CA ASN A 641 -22.97 36.94 -19.03
C ASN A 641 -22.10 38.01 -18.38
N LEU A 642 -21.72 38.97 -19.22
CA LEU A 642 -20.71 40.01 -19.02
C LEU A 642 -20.99 40.95 -17.83
N GLY A 643 -19.91 41.26 -17.10
CA GLY A 643 -19.84 42.39 -16.18
C GLY A 643 -18.54 42.46 -15.37
N ASP A 644 -17.46 42.93 -16.01
CA ASP A 644 -16.22 43.46 -15.39
C ASP A 644 -15.45 42.58 -14.40
N ALA A 645 -14.63 41.66 -14.94
CA ALA A 645 -13.28 41.40 -14.44
C ALA A 645 -12.50 40.60 -15.50
N ALA A 646 -11.87 41.31 -16.44
CA ALA A 646 -10.96 40.70 -17.40
C ALA A 646 -9.88 39.88 -16.65
N GLY A 647 -9.96 38.56 -16.81
CA GLY A 647 -8.92 37.63 -16.39
C GLY A 647 -7.61 38.03 -17.02
N LYS A 648 -6.57 38.14 -16.19
CA LYS A 648 -5.20 38.21 -16.66
C LYS A 648 -4.82 36.83 -17.19
N ASP A 649 -5.13 36.59 -18.46
CA ASP A 649 -4.37 35.67 -19.29
C ASP A 649 -2.99 36.27 -19.52
N GLY A 650 -2.12 36.06 -18.52
CA GLY A 650 -0.70 36.17 -18.73
C GLY A 650 -0.27 34.99 -19.58
N TYR A 651 -0.14 35.22 -20.88
CA TYR A 651 0.83 34.53 -21.71
C TYR A 651 2.17 34.48 -20.96
N VAL A 652 2.45 33.36 -20.28
CA VAL A 652 3.82 32.97 -20.01
C VAL A 652 4.31 32.49 -21.37
N SER A 653 5.17 33.28 -22.01
CA SER A 653 5.71 32.92 -23.31
C SER A 653 6.45 31.58 -23.22
N ASP A 654 6.46 30.87 -24.35
CA ASP A 654 7.25 29.68 -24.68
C ASP A 654 8.78 29.91 -24.62
N ASP A 655 9.27 30.82 -23.76
CA ASP A 655 10.70 31.06 -23.49
C ASP A 655 11.16 30.42 -22.16
N ALA A 656 10.48 29.36 -21.70
CA ALA A 656 10.81 28.64 -20.47
C ALA A 656 11.61 27.35 -20.69
N ASP A 657 11.95 26.98 -21.93
CA ASP A 657 12.68 25.73 -22.21
C ASP A 657 14.21 25.86 -22.08
N ASP A 658 14.75 27.05 -21.80
CA ASP A 658 16.18 27.29 -21.55
C ASP A 658 16.47 27.88 -20.14
N ILE A 659 15.52 27.75 -19.21
CA ILE A 659 15.73 28.11 -17.82
C ILE A 659 16.22 26.85 -17.07
N ASP A 660 17.55 26.78 -16.85
CA ASP A 660 18.20 25.76 -16.00
C ASP A 660 17.34 25.48 -14.75
N ALA A 661 17.08 24.20 -14.44
CA ALA A 661 16.30 23.77 -13.27
C ALA A 661 16.79 24.39 -11.95
N LYS A 662 18.04 24.88 -11.90
CA LYS A 662 18.56 25.72 -10.80
C LYS A 662 17.83 27.05 -10.61
N THR A 663 17.38 27.69 -11.68
CA THR A 663 16.74 29.01 -11.62
C THR A 663 15.27 28.90 -11.19
N ALA A 664 14.57 27.85 -11.65
CA ALA A 664 13.25 27.49 -11.13
C ALA A 664 13.30 27.04 -9.66
N ARG A 665 14.35 26.32 -9.25
CA ARG A 665 14.61 26.05 -7.82
C ARG A 665 14.86 27.32 -7.02
N LYS A 666 15.66 28.26 -7.54
CA LYS A 666 15.90 29.55 -6.88
C LYS A 666 14.65 30.41 -6.79
N SER A 667 13.76 30.38 -7.77
CA SER A 667 12.49 31.11 -7.69
C SER A 667 11.52 30.46 -6.70
N ALA A 668 11.50 29.13 -6.59
CA ALA A 668 10.78 28.42 -5.53
C ALA A 668 11.39 28.67 -4.13
N GLU A 669 12.72 28.71 -4.00
CA GLU A 669 13.42 29.03 -2.74
C GLU A 669 13.18 30.48 -2.29
N ASN A 670 12.98 31.42 -3.22
CA ASN A 670 12.76 32.83 -2.93
C ASN A 670 11.28 33.22 -2.75
N LYS A 671 10.33 32.33 -3.10
CA LYS A 671 8.91 32.56 -2.87
C LYS A 671 8.55 31.98 -1.50
N PRO A 672 8.04 32.76 -0.53
CA PRO A 672 7.42 32.17 0.63
C PRO A 672 6.20 31.36 0.15
N GLN A 673 6.28 30.04 0.21
CA GLN A 673 5.13 29.17 -0.01
C GLN A 673 4.09 29.51 1.06
N ALA A 674 3.04 30.24 0.66
CA ALA A 674 1.99 30.68 1.57
C ALA A 674 1.06 29.51 2.00
N SER A 675 1.01 28.45 1.20
CA SER A 675 0.26 27.22 1.47
C SER A 675 0.88 26.01 0.77
N TYR A 676 0.40 24.82 1.13
CA TYR A 676 0.58 23.58 0.36
C TYR A 676 -0.07 23.70 -1.04
N ASP A 677 0.35 22.83 -1.95
CA ASP A 677 -0.13 22.79 -3.34
C ASP A 677 -1.67 22.70 -3.42
N GLU A 678 -2.25 23.38 -4.41
CA GLU A 678 -3.70 23.34 -4.68
C GLU A 678 -4.15 21.94 -5.13
N PRO A 679 -5.41 21.54 -4.86
CA PRO A 679 -5.94 20.24 -5.27
C PRO A 679 -5.94 20.07 -6.80
N ASP A 680 -5.59 18.87 -7.29
CA ASP A 680 -5.76 18.52 -8.71
C ASP A 680 -7.27 18.32 -9.04
N GLU A 681 -7.67 18.33 -10.31
CA GLU A 681 -9.08 18.04 -10.71
C GLU A 681 -9.59 16.66 -10.21
N ASP A 682 -8.69 15.68 -10.07
CA ASP A 682 -8.97 14.36 -9.47
C ASP A 682 -9.24 14.42 -7.95
N ASP A 683 -8.86 15.51 -7.25
CA ASP A 683 -9.08 15.75 -5.82
C ASP A 683 -10.45 16.38 -5.55
N ILE A 684 -11.08 16.98 -6.56
CA ILE A 684 -12.43 17.51 -6.47
C ILE A 684 -13.38 16.30 -6.47
N ILE A 685 -13.96 16.02 -5.30
CA ILE A 685 -15.04 15.04 -5.17
C ILE A 685 -16.13 15.48 -6.15
N PRO A 686 -16.55 14.64 -7.12
CA PRO A 686 -17.66 14.99 -8.00
C PRO A 686 -18.86 15.36 -7.13
N GLU A 687 -19.50 16.49 -7.39
CA GLU A 687 -20.72 16.92 -6.68
C GLU A 687 -21.81 15.84 -6.68
N GLU A 688 -21.73 14.85 -7.57
CA GLU A 688 -22.59 13.65 -7.57
C GLU A 688 -22.52 12.83 -6.26
N ASN A 689 -21.41 12.86 -5.51
CA ASN A 689 -21.32 12.19 -4.21
C ASN A 689 -22.02 12.97 -3.08
N GLU A 690 -22.27 14.28 -3.22
CA GLU A 690 -23.04 15.05 -2.21
C GLU A 690 -24.51 14.60 -2.17
N LYS A 691 -25.04 14.03 -3.27
CA LYS A 691 -26.41 13.51 -3.34
C LYS A 691 -26.59 12.12 -2.73
N SER A 692 -25.50 11.41 -2.41
CA SER A 692 -25.58 9.99 -2.06
C SER A 692 -26.19 9.68 -0.69
N LEU A 693 -26.19 10.59 0.28
CA LEU A 693 -26.72 10.26 1.63
C LEU A 693 -28.24 10.38 1.70
N GLU A 694 -28.84 11.40 1.08
CA GLU A 694 -30.30 11.57 1.05
C GLU A 694 -30.96 10.69 -0.03
N ASP A 695 -30.29 10.48 -1.18
CA ASP A 695 -30.81 9.58 -2.22
C ASP A 695 -30.62 8.09 -1.86
N GLU A 696 -29.57 7.69 -1.12
CA GLU A 696 -29.43 6.30 -0.63
C GLU A 696 -30.44 5.99 0.49
N GLU A 697 -30.78 6.95 1.36
CA GLU A 697 -31.87 6.77 2.34
C GLU A 697 -33.24 6.73 1.64
N ALA A 698 -33.46 7.53 0.59
CA ALA A 698 -34.69 7.48 -0.20
C ALA A 698 -34.82 6.21 -1.05
N GLU A 699 -33.71 5.67 -1.61
CA GLU A 699 -33.68 4.38 -2.30
C GLU A 699 -33.83 3.20 -1.32
N PHE A 700 -33.30 3.31 -0.09
CA PHE A 700 -33.46 2.31 0.95
C PHE A 700 -34.88 2.34 1.55
N GLU A 701 -35.48 3.51 1.74
CA GLU A 701 -36.90 3.65 2.11
C GLU A 701 -37.83 3.21 1.00
N GLN A 702 -37.53 3.48 -0.29
CA GLN A 702 -38.30 2.93 -1.42
C GLN A 702 -38.14 1.41 -1.55
N ALA A 703 -36.96 0.85 -1.22
CA ALA A 703 -36.75 -0.59 -1.18
C ALA A 703 -37.49 -1.26 0.00
N ILE A 704 -37.69 -0.55 1.11
CA ILE A 704 -38.49 -1.00 2.26
C ILE A 704 -40.00 -0.85 1.99
N LEU A 705 -40.43 0.23 1.33
CA LEU A 705 -41.83 0.47 0.94
C LEU A 705 -42.29 -0.41 -0.24
N ALA A 706 -41.37 -0.88 -1.08
CA ALA A 706 -41.63 -1.87 -2.13
C ALA A 706 -41.52 -3.32 -1.65
N GLY A 707 -41.15 -3.55 -0.39
CA GLY A 707 -40.97 -4.87 0.23
C GLY A 707 -42.21 -5.36 0.98
N ALA A 708 -43.32 -5.54 0.26
CA ALA A 708 -44.49 -6.27 0.76
C ALA A 708 -45.19 -6.99 -0.40
N ASP A 709 -44.51 -8.00 -0.94
CA ASP A 709 -45.08 -9.21 -1.54
C ASP A 709 -43.93 -10.01 -2.18
N ASP A 710 -43.18 -10.73 -1.36
CA ASP A 710 -42.43 -11.89 -1.85
C ASP A 710 -42.42 -12.95 -0.73
N ASP A 711 -43.37 -13.87 -0.84
CA ASP A 711 -43.46 -15.07 -0.02
C ASP A 711 -42.19 -15.92 -0.22
N ASP A 712 -41.48 -16.18 0.88
CA ASP A 712 -40.40 -17.15 0.98
C ASP A 712 -40.87 -18.57 0.59
N GLU A 713 -40.64 -19.00 -0.65
CA GLU A 713 -40.61 -20.43 -0.99
C GLU A 713 -39.17 -20.98 -0.96
N ALA A 714 -38.85 -21.71 0.11
CA ALA A 714 -37.67 -22.54 0.23
C ALA A 714 -37.51 -23.50 -0.97
N PRO A 715 -36.27 -23.80 -1.43
CA PRO A 715 -36.05 -24.60 -2.63
C PRO A 715 -36.44 -26.07 -2.39
N LYS A 716 -37.62 -26.47 -2.88
CA LYS A 716 -37.98 -27.89 -2.97
C LYS A 716 -37.13 -28.57 -4.03
N ARG A 717 -36.39 -29.61 -3.63
CA ARG A 717 -35.74 -30.59 -4.52
C ARG A 717 -36.74 -31.10 -5.55
N VAL A 718 -36.57 -30.75 -6.82
CA VAL A 718 -37.37 -31.29 -7.92
C VAL A 718 -36.66 -32.51 -8.53
N SER A 719 -37.24 -33.68 -8.29
CA SER A 719 -36.90 -34.92 -9.00
C SER A 719 -37.39 -34.90 -10.44
N SER A 720 -36.47 -35.17 -11.37
CA SER A 720 -36.63 -35.75 -12.72
C SER A 720 -38.01 -35.68 -13.42
N LYS A 721 -38.09 -34.88 -14.51
CA LYS A 721 -38.80 -35.19 -15.78
C LYS A 721 -38.50 -34.10 -16.83
N GLY A 722 -37.59 -34.38 -17.76
CA GLY A 722 -36.98 -33.44 -18.70
C GLY A 722 -37.82 -33.03 -19.92
N GLY A 723 -38.93 -32.32 -19.74
CA GLY A 723 -39.72 -31.85 -20.89
C GLY A 723 -40.59 -30.60 -20.69
N LYS A 724 -40.47 -29.89 -19.56
CA LYS A 724 -41.33 -28.73 -19.23
C LYS A 724 -40.70 -27.35 -19.49
N ILE A 725 -39.38 -27.23 -19.45
CA ILE A 725 -38.68 -25.92 -19.45
C ILE A 725 -38.76 -25.22 -20.81
N GLU A 726 -38.69 -25.96 -21.91
CA GLU A 726 -38.70 -25.39 -23.27
C GLU A 726 -40.06 -24.80 -23.63
N LYS A 727 -41.14 -25.49 -23.27
CA LYS A 727 -42.51 -24.98 -23.43
C LYS A 727 -42.74 -23.73 -22.58
N GLN A 728 -42.23 -23.73 -21.35
CA GLN A 728 -42.32 -22.59 -20.45
C GLN A 728 -41.52 -21.37 -20.96
N ALA A 729 -40.39 -21.60 -21.65
CA ALA A 729 -39.61 -20.53 -22.28
C ALA A 729 -40.39 -19.84 -23.41
N VAL A 730 -41.02 -20.65 -24.28
CA VAL A 730 -41.86 -20.15 -25.40
C VAL A 730 -43.10 -19.43 -24.88
N GLU A 731 -43.81 -19.98 -23.87
CA GLU A 731 -45.01 -19.36 -23.28
C GLU A 731 -44.73 -18.01 -22.60
N LYS A 732 -43.55 -17.85 -21.99
CA LYS A 732 -43.16 -16.60 -21.31
C LYS A 732 -42.64 -15.53 -22.26
N SER A 733 -42.10 -15.94 -23.40
CA SER A 733 -41.55 -15.04 -24.42
C SER A 733 -42.65 -14.47 -25.32
N LYS A 734 -42.51 -13.23 -25.78
CA LYS A 734 -43.45 -12.63 -26.75
C LYS A 734 -43.05 -12.89 -28.20
N TYR A 735 -41.76 -13.10 -28.45
CA TYR A 735 -41.23 -13.20 -29.81
C TYR A 735 -40.65 -14.57 -30.14
N CYS A 736 -40.35 -15.42 -29.15
CA CYS A 736 -39.79 -16.74 -29.42
C CYS A 736 -40.89 -17.74 -29.78
N THR A 737 -40.73 -18.41 -30.92
CA THR A 737 -41.66 -19.43 -31.44
C THR A 737 -41.14 -20.84 -31.21
N LYS A 738 -39.82 -21.02 -31.17
CA LYS A 738 -39.17 -22.32 -30.94
C LYS A 738 -37.92 -22.14 -30.08
N PHE A 739 -37.78 -23.00 -29.07
CA PHE A 739 -36.59 -23.11 -28.24
C PHE A 739 -36.17 -24.57 -28.16
N ASN A 740 -34.93 -24.88 -28.53
CA ASN A 740 -34.38 -26.23 -28.53
C ASN A 740 -32.96 -26.21 -27.96
N PHE A 741 -32.65 -27.11 -27.03
CA PHE A 741 -31.34 -27.22 -26.39
C PHE A 741 -30.77 -28.64 -26.56
N ASP A 742 -29.47 -28.76 -26.79
CA ASP A 742 -28.79 -30.05 -26.85
C ASP A 742 -28.66 -30.68 -25.46
N ASP A 743 -29.63 -31.49 -25.06
CA ASP A 743 -29.63 -32.20 -23.78
C ASP A 743 -28.59 -33.33 -23.68
N VAL A 744 -27.91 -33.69 -24.78
CA VAL A 744 -26.97 -34.82 -24.82
C VAL A 744 -25.54 -34.37 -24.58
N ASN A 745 -25.07 -33.35 -25.30
CA ASN A 745 -23.70 -32.84 -25.17
C ASN A 745 -23.64 -31.42 -24.59
N GLY A 746 -24.79 -30.74 -24.45
CA GLY A 746 -24.84 -29.35 -23.99
C GLY A 746 -24.15 -28.37 -24.94
N ALA A 747 -23.97 -28.74 -26.21
CA ALA A 747 -23.07 -28.05 -27.14
C ALA A 747 -23.76 -26.91 -27.93
N PHE A 748 -25.09 -26.87 -28.00
CA PHE A 748 -25.78 -25.79 -28.70
C PHE A 748 -27.20 -25.53 -28.20
N CYS A 749 -27.69 -24.32 -28.49
CA CYS A 749 -29.05 -23.88 -28.28
C CYS A 749 -29.59 -23.20 -29.55
N GLU A 750 -30.77 -23.59 -30.00
CA GLU A 750 -31.48 -23.00 -31.14
C GLU A 750 -32.74 -22.28 -30.67
N ILE A 751 -32.88 -21.03 -31.09
CA ILE A 751 -33.95 -20.12 -30.71
C ILE A 751 -34.48 -19.47 -31.99
N ASP A 752 -35.74 -19.71 -32.33
CA ASP A 752 -36.42 -19.01 -33.42
C ASP A 752 -37.26 -17.87 -32.84
N MET A 753 -37.06 -16.65 -33.35
CA MET A 753 -37.84 -15.48 -33.00
C MET A 753 -38.55 -14.90 -34.22
N GLU A 754 -39.83 -14.57 -34.07
CA GLU A 754 -40.65 -13.98 -35.13
C GLU A 754 -41.06 -12.54 -34.82
N PHE A 755 -40.90 -11.69 -35.82
CA PHE A 755 -41.26 -10.27 -35.78
C PHE A 755 -42.21 -9.91 -36.94
N PRO A 756 -43.05 -8.87 -36.77
CA PRO A 756 -43.85 -8.32 -37.86
C PRO A 756 -42.98 -7.90 -39.05
N ALA A 757 -43.45 -8.09 -40.30
CA ALA A 757 -42.66 -7.71 -41.49
C ALA A 757 -42.28 -6.21 -41.56
N ASP A 758 -43.03 -5.35 -40.87
CA ASP A 758 -42.80 -3.91 -40.78
C ASP A 758 -41.60 -3.53 -39.89
N THR A 759 -41.10 -4.45 -39.06
CA THR A 759 -39.92 -4.16 -38.24
C THR A 759 -38.71 -3.95 -39.15
N LYS A 760 -37.95 -2.87 -38.94
CA LYS A 760 -36.68 -2.65 -39.63
C LYS A 760 -35.66 -3.75 -39.32
N LYS A 761 -34.55 -3.77 -40.06
CA LYS A 761 -33.50 -4.77 -39.84
C LYS A 761 -32.87 -4.58 -38.47
N ILE A 762 -32.93 -5.61 -37.64
CA ILE A 762 -32.35 -5.62 -36.29
C ILE A 762 -30.95 -6.23 -36.38
N LEU A 763 -29.95 -5.55 -35.81
CA LEU A 763 -28.58 -6.09 -35.70
C LEU A 763 -28.49 -7.11 -34.57
N MET A 764 -29.13 -8.25 -34.77
CA MET A 764 -29.35 -9.27 -33.73
C MET A 764 -28.04 -9.78 -33.10
N VAL A 765 -26.95 -9.90 -33.88
CA VAL A 765 -25.65 -10.36 -33.38
C VAL A 765 -25.11 -9.45 -32.27
N SER A 766 -25.13 -8.13 -32.48
CA SER A 766 -24.69 -7.13 -31.49
C SER A 766 -25.53 -7.18 -30.20
N LEU A 767 -26.84 -7.40 -30.33
CA LEU A 767 -27.73 -7.52 -29.18
C LEU A 767 -27.47 -8.82 -28.40
N ILE A 768 -27.21 -9.92 -29.11
CA ILE A 768 -26.86 -11.20 -28.49
C ILE A 768 -25.50 -11.09 -27.77
N GLU A 769 -24.47 -10.49 -28.39
CA GLU A 769 -23.17 -10.29 -27.74
C GLU A 769 -23.31 -9.49 -26.43
N LYS A 770 -24.08 -8.39 -26.47
CA LYS A 770 -24.39 -7.60 -25.27
C LYS A 770 -25.14 -8.41 -24.23
N SER A 771 -26.13 -9.21 -24.64
CA SER A 771 -26.89 -10.04 -23.72
C SER A 771 -26.03 -11.15 -23.08
N CYS A 772 -25.20 -11.84 -23.88
CA CYS A 772 -24.27 -12.86 -23.39
C CYS A 772 -23.27 -12.30 -22.36
N ALA A 773 -22.81 -11.06 -22.53
CA ALA A 773 -21.89 -10.42 -21.58
C ALA A 773 -22.57 -10.04 -20.25
N ARG A 774 -23.88 -9.75 -20.25
CA ARG A 774 -24.64 -9.34 -19.05
C ARG A 774 -25.24 -10.52 -18.29
N VAL A 775 -25.71 -11.54 -19.00
CA VAL A 775 -26.40 -12.69 -18.41
C VAL A 775 -25.41 -13.54 -17.62
N VAL A 776 -25.68 -13.68 -16.34
CA VAL A 776 -24.86 -14.44 -15.39
C VAL A 776 -25.45 -15.85 -15.21
N VAL A 777 -24.59 -16.86 -15.29
CA VAL A 777 -24.96 -18.27 -15.12
C VAL A 777 -24.98 -18.66 -13.64
N HIS A 778 -23.89 -18.31 -12.94
CA HIS A 778 -23.79 -18.30 -11.49
C HIS A 778 -22.82 -17.22 -11.05
N GLU A 779 -23.05 -16.68 -9.87
CA GLU A 779 -22.13 -15.81 -9.16
C GLU A 779 -22.45 -15.88 -7.68
N VAL A 780 -21.45 -15.63 -6.84
CA VAL A 780 -21.73 -15.10 -5.52
C VAL A 780 -21.84 -13.60 -5.67
N LYS A 781 -23.01 -13.02 -5.31
CA LYS A 781 -23.27 -11.58 -5.46
C LYS A 781 -22.10 -10.77 -4.90
N GLY A 782 -21.61 -9.78 -5.65
CA GLY A 782 -20.51 -8.91 -5.21
C GLY A 782 -19.11 -9.51 -5.36
N ILE A 783 -18.94 -10.72 -5.87
CA ILE A 783 -17.64 -11.33 -6.18
C ILE A 783 -17.52 -11.52 -7.69
N SER A 784 -16.47 -10.97 -8.30
CA SER A 784 -16.18 -11.17 -9.73
C SER A 784 -15.35 -12.44 -9.95
N LYS A 785 -14.28 -12.63 -9.16
CA LYS A 785 -13.35 -13.75 -9.37
C LYS A 785 -12.80 -14.24 -8.03
N CYS A 786 -12.50 -15.53 -7.94
CA CYS A 786 -11.83 -16.14 -6.80
C CYS A 786 -10.64 -16.98 -7.31
N PHE A 787 -9.47 -16.82 -6.71
CA PHE A 787 -8.26 -17.55 -7.07
C PHE A 787 -7.42 -17.92 -5.85
N GLU A 788 -6.50 -18.88 -6.02
CA GLU A 788 -5.61 -19.30 -4.93
C GLU A 788 -4.55 -18.22 -4.65
N TYR A 789 -4.40 -17.84 -3.38
CA TYR A 789 -3.43 -16.84 -2.99
C TYR A 789 -2.05 -17.48 -2.83
N ILE A 790 -1.07 -16.96 -3.56
CA ILE A 790 0.32 -17.39 -3.45
C ILE A 790 1.01 -16.48 -2.42
N ASN A 791 1.38 -17.05 -1.28
CA ASN A 791 2.05 -16.29 -0.22
C ASN A 791 3.38 -15.72 -0.74
N PRO A 792 3.60 -14.39 -0.62
CA PRO A 792 4.83 -13.75 -1.10
C PRO A 792 6.04 -14.06 -0.20
N THR A 793 5.82 -14.55 1.01
CA THR A 793 6.90 -14.95 1.94
C THR A 793 6.97 -16.47 2.07
N GLU A 794 8.15 -17.04 1.79
CA GLU A 794 8.40 -18.49 1.88
C GLU A 794 8.14 -19.08 3.28
N ASN A 795 8.09 -18.24 4.32
CA ASN A 795 7.85 -18.65 5.71
C ASN A 795 6.36 -18.82 6.05
N ASP A 796 5.44 -18.25 5.29
CA ASP A 796 4.00 -18.39 5.55
C ASP A 796 3.44 -19.61 4.78
N THR A 797 3.11 -20.66 5.52
CA THR A 797 2.52 -21.90 4.97
C THR A 797 0.98 -21.89 5.02
N SER A 798 0.37 -20.78 5.46
CA SER A 798 -1.10 -20.67 5.54
C SER A 798 -1.72 -20.70 4.16
N LYS A 799 -2.70 -21.59 3.96
CA LYS A 799 -3.42 -21.70 2.69
C LYS A 799 -4.58 -20.72 2.69
N ARG A 800 -4.61 -19.82 1.71
CA ARG A 800 -5.63 -18.77 1.58
C ARG A 800 -6.12 -18.69 0.14
N LEU A 801 -7.35 -18.23 -0.03
CA LEU A 801 -7.89 -17.81 -1.31
C LEU A 801 -8.01 -16.29 -1.33
N GLN A 802 -8.01 -15.70 -2.51
CA GLN A 802 -8.26 -14.28 -2.71
C GLN A 802 -9.44 -14.10 -3.65
N THR A 803 -10.33 -13.18 -3.30
CA THR A 803 -11.44 -12.76 -4.16
C THR A 803 -11.23 -11.35 -4.69
N GLU A 804 -11.67 -11.12 -5.92
CA GLU A 804 -11.98 -9.80 -6.45
C GLU A 804 -13.47 -9.54 -6.17
N GLY A 805 -13.76 -8.45 -5.48
CA GLY A 805 -15.07 -8.17 -4.90
C GLY A 805 -15.19 -8.62 -3.44
N VAL A 806 -16.16 -8.03 -2.76
CA VAL A 806 -16.38 -8.18 -1.32
C VAL A 806 -17.84 -8.56 -1.07
N ASN A 807 -18.04 -9.69 -0.38
CA ASN A 807 -19.33 -10.10 0.17
C ASN A 807 -19.11 -11.02 1.36
N LEU A 808 -18.97 -10.42 2.55
CA LEU A 808 -18.70 -11.15 3.79
C LEU A 808 -19.84 -12.12 4.14
N ARG A 809 -21.10 -11.66 4.10
CA ARG A 809 -22.29 -12.48 4.44
C ARG A 809 -22.46 -13.66 3.49
N GLY A 810 -22.17 -13.46 2.20
CA GLY A 810 -22.21 -14.52 1.20
C GLY A 810 -21.16 -15.62 1.43
N MET A 811 -20.01 -15.27 2.00
CA MET A 811 -18.95 -16.23 2.32
C MET A 811 -19.24 -17.08 3.57
N TRP A 812 -20.07 -16.60 4.49
CA TRP A 812 -20.41 -17.33 5.72
C TRP A 812 -21.15 -18.65 5.46
N ALA A 813 -21.88 -18.75 4.34
CA ALA A 813 -22.53 -19.98 3.92
C ALA A 813 -21.54 -21.12 3.60
N PHE A 814 -20.25 -20.83 3.47
CA PHE A 814 -19.19 -21.78 3.11
C PHE A 814 -18.22 -22.08 4.27
N SER A 815 -18.73 -22.07 5.51
CA SER A 815 -17.97 -22.41 6.73
C SER A 815 -17.28 -23.78 6.70
N ASP A 816 -17.76 -24.68 5.86
CA ASP A 816 -17.19 -26.02 5.69
C ASP A 816 -15.80 -25.98 5.00
N ILE A 817 -15.49 -24.90 4.28
CA ILE A 817 -14.28 -24.74 3.46
C ILE A 817 -13.40 -23.60 3.98
N ILE A 818 -14.03 -22.49 4.37
CA ILE A 818 -13.39 -21.24 4.76
C ILE A 818 -13.53 -21.05 6.27
N ASP A 819 -12.44 -20.64 6.92
CA ASP A 819 -12.50 -20.22 8.33
C ASP A 819 -13.06 -18.80 8.42
N VAL A 820 -14.35 -18.73 8.78
CA VAL A 820 -15.13 -17.49 8.81
C VAL A 820 -14.60 -16.47 9.83
N ASN A 821 -13.92 -16.93 10.88
CA ASN A 821 -13.46 -16.05 11.97
C ASN A 821 -12.24 -15.19 11.59
N TYR A 822 -11.54 -15.54 10.52
CA TYR A 822 -10.30 -14.89 10.10
C TYR A 822 -10.37 -14.35 8.66
N ILE A 823 -11.57 -14.19 8.11
CA ILE A 823 -11.77 -13.51 6.82
C ILE A 823 -11.29 -12.05 6.95
N ASP A 824 -10.51 -11.62 5.97
CA ASP A 824 -9.88 -10.31 5.94
C ASP A 824 -10.21 -9.60 4.61
N THR A 825 -10.35 -8.28 4.62
CA THR A 825 -10.70 -7.52 3.42
C THR A 825 -10.12 -6.11 3.48
N ASN A 826 -9.85 -5.55 2.30
CA ASN A 826 -9.38 -4.18 2.14
C ASN A 826 -10.55 -3.16 2.09
N ASP A 827 -11.81 -3.61 2.08
CA ASP A 827 -12.97 -2.72 2.11
C ASP A 827 -13.40 -2.42 3.55
N ILE A 828 -13.00 -1.25 4.03
CA ILE A 828 -13.25 -0.79 5.41
C ILE A 828 -14.75 -0.52 5.64
N ALA A 829 -15.47 -0.01 4.64
CA ALA A 829 -16.90 0.27 4.76
C ALA A 829 -17.71 -1.03 4.87
N ALA A 830 -17.33 -2.07 4.12
CA ALA A 830 -17.92 -3.39 4.25
C ALA A 830 -17.68 -4.02 5.63
N ILE A 831 -16.48 -3.82 6.21
CA ILE A 831 -16.15 -4.25 7.57
C ILE A 831 -17.01 -3.50 8.59
N LEU A 832 -17.13 -2.17 8.48
CA LEU A 832 -17.93 -1.35 9.37
C LEU A 832 -19.38 -1.85 9.43
N ASN A 833 -19.99 -2.10 8.27
CA ASN A 833 -21.39 -2.54 8.14
C ASN A 833 -21.63 -3.99 8.62
N THR A 834 -20.58 -4.81 8.72
CA THR A 834 -20.71 -6.24 9.04
C THR A 834 -20.20 -6.59 10.43
N TYR A 835 -19.02 -6.11 10.81
CA TYR A 835 -18.31 -6.44 12.05
C TYR A 835 -18.27 -5.27 13.05
N GLY A 836 -18.69 -4.06 12.66
CA GLY A 836 -18.77 -2.88 13.52
C GLY A 836 -17.52 -2.01 13.52
N VAL A 837 -17.59 -0.92 14.29
CA VAL A 837 -16.62 0.19 14.24
C VAL A 837 -15.21 -0.18 14.71
N GLU A 838 -15.06 -1.01 15.74
CA GLU A 838 -13.73 -1.45 16.22
C GLU A 838 -13.00 -2.34 15.21
N ALA A 839 -13.74 -3.14 14.45
CA ALA A 839 -13.17 -3.92 13.35
C ALA A 839 -12.71 -2.99 12.22
N ALA A 840 -13.50 -1.97 11.88
CA ALA A 840 -13.16 -0.97 10.88
C ALA A 840 -11.92 -0.13 11.31
N ARG A 841 -11.86 0.30 12.57
CA ARG A 841 -10.69 0.99 13.17
C ARG A 841 -9.40 0.18 12.97
N ASN A 842 -9.42 -1.11 13.31
CA ASN A 842 -8.27 -1.99 13.14
C ASN A 842 -7.92 -2.22 11.66
N ALA A 843 -8.92 -2.27 10.78
CA ALA A 843 -8.71 -2.38 9.34
C ALA A 843 -8.03 -1.12 8.78
N ILE A 844 -8.42 0.09 9.21
CA ILE A 844 -7.75 1.35 8.81
C ILE A 844 -6.27 1.31 9.18
N ILE A 845 -5.95 0.95 10.44
CA ILE A 845 -4.55 0.89 10.91
C ILE A 845 -3.73 -0.09 10.06
N LYS A 846 -4.31 -1.25 9.75
CA LYS A 846 -3.65 -2.30 8.97
C LYS A 846 -3.45 -1.90 7.51
N GLU A 847 -4.47 -1.32 6.88
CA GLU A 847 -4.44 -0.88 5.48
C GLU A 847 -3.50 0.30 5.27
N VAL A 848 -3.52 1.31 6.15
CA VAL A 848 -2.57 2.43 6.07
C VAL A 848 -1.14 1.94 6.30
N ALA A 849 -0.93 1.03 7.27
CA ALA A 849 0.39 0.45 7.51
C ALA A 849 0.88 -0.38 6.31
N SER A 850 0.00 -1.15 5.65
CA SER A 850 0.35 -1.97 4.49
C SER A 850 0.78 -1.11 3.30
N VAL A 851 0.10 0.02 3.08
CA VAL A 851 0.44 1.00 2.04
C VAL A 851 1.86 1.54 2.22
N PHE A 852 2.28 1.91 3.43
CA PHE A 852 3.65 2.36 3.69
C PHE A 852 4.68 1.22 3.67
N ALA A 853 4.31 0.03 4.12
CA ALA A 853 5.21 -1.12 4.23
C ALA A 853 5.77 -1.57 2.87
N VAL A 854 4.99 -1.44 1.78
CA VAL A 854 5.44 -1.75 0.41
C VAL A 854 6.66 -0.91 0.01
N TYR A 855 6.76 0.33 0.50
CA TYR A 855 7.86 1.24 0.21
C TYR A 855 9.01 1.16 1.23
N GLY A 856 8.96 0.22 2.17
CA GLY A 856 9.94 0.11 3.26
C GLY A 856 9.86 1.25 4.28
N ILE A 857 8.80 2.05 4.24
CA ILE A 857 8.55 3.16 5.16
C ILE A 857 7.88 2.58 6.42
N LYS A 858 8.42 2.92 7.59
CA LYS A 858 7.87 2.50 8.87
C LYS A 858 7.33 3.72 9.62
N VAL A 859 6.02 3.87 9.61
CA VAL A 859 5.30 4.81 10.46
C VAL A 859 5.02 4.15 11.81
N ASP A 860 5.18 4.88 12.91
CA ASP A 860 4.89 4.35 14.24
C ASP A 860 3.38 4.13 14.41
N ARG A 861 3.00 3.00 15.05
CA ARG A 861 1.60 2.62 15.24
C ARG A 861 0.80 3.69 15.98
N ARG A 862 1.41 4.46 16.90
CA ARG A 862 0.69 5.47 17.71
C ARG A 862 0.06 6.57 16.84
N HIS A 863 0.74 6.98 15.77
CA HIS A 863 0.20 7.94 14.82
C HIS A 863 -0.95 7.33 14.01
N LEU A 864 -0.80 6.08 13.57
CA LEU A 864 -1.84 5.38 12.81
C LEU A 864 -3.10 5.13 13.64
N THR A 865 -2.95 4.77 14.93
CA THR A 865 -4.07 4.61 15.85
C THR A 865 -4.81 5.93 16.04
N LEU A 866 -4.10 7.05 16.18
CA LEU A 866 -4.74 8.35 16.37
C LEU A 866 -5.57 8.78 15.15
N ILE A 867 -5.05 8.53 13.95
CA ILE A 867 -5.77 8.80 12.70
C ILE A 867 -7.00 7.90 12.59
N ALA A 868 -6.86 6.60 12.86
CA ALA A 868 -7.99 5.68 12.83
C ALA A 868 -9.08 6.06 13.85
N ASP A 869 -8.68 6.43 15.08
CA ASP A 869 -9.62 6.88 16.11
C ASP A 869 -10.36 8.16 15.70
N TYR A 870 -9.67 9.13 15.08
CA TYR A 870 -10.32 10.31 14.52
C TYR A 870 -11.29 9.98 13.36
N MET A 871 -11.01 8.94 12.57
CA MET A 871 -11.93 8.52 11.51
C MET A 871 -13.16 7.78 12.05
N THR A 872 -13.08 7.20 13.25
CA THR A 872 -14.13 6.34 13.80
C THR A 872 -14.81 6.87 15.07
N PHE A 873 -14.43 8.03 15.60
CA PHE A 873 -14.94 8.51 16.90
C PHE A 873 -16.45 8.75 16.93
N GLU A 874 -17.08 9.08 15.79
CA GLU A 874 -18.53 9.27 15.67
C GLU A 874 -19.29 7.93 15.51
N GLY A 875 -18.58 6.78 15.49
CA GLY A 875 -19.15 5.46 15.21
C GLY A 875 -19.25 5.11 13.71
N GLY A 876 -18.88 6.05 12.83
CA GLY A 876 -18.88 5.89 11.37
C GLY A 876 -17.48 5.75 10.76
N TYR A 877 -17.38 6.03 9.45
CA TYR A 877 -16.12 6.09 8.70
C TYR A 877 -15.97 7.49 8.10
N LYS A 878 -15.38 8.40 8.89
CA LYS A 878 -15.27 9.83 8.59
C LYS A 878 -14.04 10.12 7.71
N PRO A 879 -14.22 10.80 6.56
CA PRO A 879 -13.11 11.23 5.71
C PRO A 879 -12.37 12.47 6.23
N PHE A 880 -11.13 12.65 5.81
CA PHE A 880 -10.39 13.91 5.91
C PHE A 880 -10.64 14.79 4.68
N SER A 881 -11.87 15.30 4.57
CA SER A 881 -12.32 16.15 3.47
C SER A 881 -13.22 17.27 3.97
N ARG A 882 -13.70 18.12 3.05
CA ARG A 882 -14.70 19.16 3.34
C ARG A 882 -15.98 18.60 3.98
N ILE A 883 -16.39 17.38 3.60
CA ILE A 883 -17.56 16.71 4.20
C ILE A 883 -17.26 16.33 5.65
N GLY A 884 -16.07 15.78 5.90
CA GLY A 884 -15.64 15.39 7.24
C GLY A 884 -15.45 16.55 8.20
N ILE A 885 -14.92 17.68 7.75
CA ILE A 885 -14.73 18.86 8.62
C ILE A 885 -16.06 19.54 8.99
N GLY A 886 -17.13 19.28 8.22
CA GLY A 886 -18.45 19.87 8.45
C GLY A 886 -19.02 19.59 9.84
N SER A 887 -18.74 18.42 10.42
CA SER A 887 -19.20 18.07 11.77
C SER A 887 -18.40 18.74 12.90
N ASN A 888 -17.33 19.47 12.59
CA ASN A 888 -16.57 20.18 13.61
C ASN A 888 -17.34 21.40 14.14
N VAL A 889 -17.25 21.64 15.45
CA VAL A 889 -17.95 22.71 16.14
C VAL A 889 -17.40 24.09 15.77
N ALA A 890 -16.09 24.24 15.57
CA ALA A 890 -15.44 25.55 15.42
C ALA A 890 -15.67 26.18 14.02
N PRO A 891 -16.44 27.30 13.90
CA PRO A 891 -16.69 27.94 12.61
C PRO A 891 -15.42 28.49 11.94
N PHE A 892 -14.48 29.09 12.69
CA PHE A 892 -13.24 29.63 12.10
C PHE A 892 -12.33 28.53 11.55
N LEU A 893 -12.32 27.35 12.18
CA LEU A 893 -11.61 26.21 11.64
C LEU A 893 -12.17 25.81 10.27
N LYS A 894 -13.49 25.63 10.16
CA LYS A 894 -14.20 25.30 8.91
C LYS A 894 -13.93 26.35 7.83
N MET A 895 -14.07 27.64 8.18
CA MET A 895 -13.82 28.78 7.29
C MET A 895 -12.38 28.86 6.77
N SER A 896 -11.40 28.47 7.59
CA SER A 896 -9.96 28.50 7.26
C SER A 896 -9.50 27.30 6.43
N PHE A 897 -10.33 26.25 6.32
CA PHE A 897 -10.01 25.07 5.54
C PHE A 897 -10.25 25.34 4.06
N GLU A 898 -11.52 25.42 3.65
CA GLU A 898 -12.00 25.64 2.28
C GLU A 898 -13.41 26.25 2.28
N SER A 899 -13.82 26.84 1.15
CA SER A 899 -15.17 27.38 0.93
C SER A 899 -15.70 28.29 2.05
N THR A 900 -14.87 29.27 2.44
CA THR A 900 -15.11 30.20 3.56
C THR A 900 -16.52 30.79 3.57
N CYS A 901 -17.02 31.29 2.43
CA CYS A 901 -18.34 31.92 2.36
C CYS A 901 -19.50 30.95 2.63
N LYS A 902 -19.38 29.66 2.27
CA LYS A 902 -20.43 28.66 2.56
C LYS A 902 -20.55 28.46 4.06
N PHE A 903 -19.43 28.14 4.73
CA PHE A 903 -19.44 27.93 6.18
C PHE A 903 -19.78 29.20 6.98
N LEU A 904 -19.40 30.38 6.48
CA LEU A 904 -19.83 31.64 7.09
C LEU A 904 -21.35 31.84 6.97
N THR A 905 -21.91 31.52 5.81
CA THR A 905 -23.37 31.61 5.60
C THR A 905 -24.10 30.63 6.50
N GLU A 906 -23.66 29.37 6.57
CA GLU A 906 -24.23 28.37 7.49
C GLU A 906 -24.14 28.82 8.95
N ALA A 907 -22.97 29.25 9.41
CA ALA A 907 -22.77 29.71 10.80
C ALA A 907 -23.66 30.92 11.13
N THR A 908 -23.83 31.86 10.21
CA THR A 908 -24.69 33.04 10.42
C THR A 908 -26.18 32.70 10.37
N LEU A 909 -26.60 31.75 9.53
CA LEU A 909 -27.98 31.26 9.48
C LEU A 909 -28.37 30.49 10.74
N HIS A 910 -27.46 29.66 11.27
CA HIS A 910 -27.69 28.88 12.49
C HIS A 910 -27.49 29.68 13.78
N GLY A 911 -26.81 30.83 13.70
CA GLY A 911 -26.45 31.61 14.88
C GLY A 911 -25.34 30.96 15.71
N ASP A 912 -24.44 30.23 15.05
CA ASP A 912 -23.31 29.56 15.70
C ASP A 912 -22.33 30.57 16.31
N PHE A 913 -21.68 30.18 17.40
CA PHE A 913 -20.62 30.95 18.04
C PHE A 913 -19.34 30.11 18.12
N ASP A 914 -18.19 30.76 17.95
CA ASP A 914 -16.88 30.11 18.09
C ASP A 914 -16.39 30.25 19.55
N THR A 915 -16.03 29.14 20.18
CA THR A 915 -15.51 29.15 21.57
C THR A 915 -14.08 29.68 21.67
N LEU A 916 -13.40 29.84 20.53
CA LEU A 916 -12.00 30.23 20.42
C LEU A 916 -11.05 29.24 21.07
N ASP A 917 -11.36 27.94 21.09
CA ASP A 917 -10.48 26.92 21.65
C ASP A 917 -9.58 26.27 20.60
N SER A 918 -10.05 26.21 19.35
CA SER A 918 -9.25 25.65 18.25
C SER A 918 -8.03 26.53 17.94
N PRO A 919 -6.89 25.95 17.52
CA PRO A 919 -5.72 26.72 17.10
C PRO A 919 -6.04 27.72 16.00
N SER A 920 -6.78 27.32 14.95
CA SER A 920 -7.20 28.23 13.89
C SER A 920 -8.02 29.40 14.40
N SER A 921 -9.02 29.17 15.26
CA SER A 921 -9.85 30.23 15.84
C SER A 921 -9.02 31.23 16.65
N ARG A 922 -8.06 30.74 17.44
CA ARG A 922 -7.18 31.60 18.25
C ARG A 922 -6.22 32.42 17.40
N ILE A 923 -5.66 31.82 16.35
CA ILE A 923 -4.77 32.52 15.42
C ILE A 923 -5.52 33.65 14.70
N VAL A 924 -6.76 33.40 14.26
CA VAL A 924 -7.60 34.42 13.60
C VAL A 924 -7.82 35.64 14.49
N VAL A 925 -8.04 35.44 15.79
CA VAL A 925 -8.30 36.53 16.76
C VAL A 925 -7.01 37.07 17.41
N GLY A 926 -5.86 36.44 17.17
CA GLY A 926 -4.58 36.82 17.77
C GLY A 926 -4.42 36.42 19.25
N ARG A 927 -5.09 35.36 19.69
CA ARG A 927 -4.93 34.76 21.03
C ARG A 927 -3.84 33.69 21.05
N VAL A 928 -3.27 33.45 22.23
CA VAL A 928 -2.30 32.37 22.44
C VAL A 928 -2.99 31.01 22.30
N VAL A 929 -2.41 30.13 21.48
CA VAL A 929 -2.92 28.76 21.26
C VAL A 929 -2.75 27.93 22.53
N GLU A 930 -3.81 27.22 22.93
CA GLU A 930 -3.86 26.37 24.13
C GLU A 930 -3.19 25.00 23.96
N GLY A 931 -2.03 24.98 23.30
CA GLY A 931 -1.22 23.78 23.08
C GLY A 931 0.22 23.99 23.56
N GLY A 932 0.91 22.91 23.90
CA GLY A 932 2.28 22.93 24.39
C GLY A 932 2.46 23.89 25.57
N THR A 933 3.29 24.93 25.39
CA THR A 933 3.57 25.94 26.40
C THR A 933 2.38 26.85 26.74
N GLY A 934 1.35 26.91 25.89
CA GLY A 934 0.12 27.67 26.15
C GLY A 934 -0.98 26.87 26.86
N SER A 935 -0.71 25.62 27.25
CA SER A 935 -1.71 24.74 27.91
C SER A 935 -1.89 24.99 29.41
N PHE A 936 -1.12 25.92 29.99
CA PHE A 936 -1.21 26.31 31.40
C PHE A 936 -0.87 27.78 31.61
N ASP A 937 -1.33 28.33 32.72
CA ASP A 937 -0.99 29.68 33.16
C ASP A 937 0.15 29.65 34.18
N VAL A 938 1.00 30.68 34.11
CA VAL A 938 2.08 30.91 35.09
C VAL A 938 1.67 32.01 36.04
N LEU A 939 1.57 31.67 37.32
CA LEU A 939 1.22 32.60 38.39
C LEU A 939 2.44 32.80 39.31
N GLN A 940 2.82 34.05 39.55
CA GLN A 940 3.85 34.35 40.55
C GLN A 940 3.23 34.33 41.95
N PRO A 941 3.70 33.45 42.87
CA PRO A 941 3.22 33.48 44.24
C PRO A 941 3.62 34.79 44.91
N LEU A 942 2.64 35.61 45.28
CA LEU A 942 2.88 36.83 46.04
C LEU A 942 3.16 36.43 47.49
N THR A 943 4.42 36.52 47.94
CA THR A 943 4.74 36.46 49.36
C THR A 943 4.24 37.74 50.01
N THR A 944 3.06 37.70 50.62
CA THR A 944 2.63 38.73 51.55
C THR A 944 3.59 38.71 52.74
N VAL A 945 4.45 39.73 52.83
CA VAL A 945 5.10 40.06 54.09
C VAL A 945 3.99 40.65 54.97
N ALA A 946 3.37 39.80 55.78
CA ALA A 946 2.54 40.21 56.91
C ALA A 946 3.40 40.27 58.17
#